data_AF-A0AAN9T812-F1
#
_entry.id   AF-A0AAN9T812-F1
#
_cell.length_a   1.000
_cell.length_b   1.000
_cell.length_c   1.000
_cell.angle_alpha   90.00
_cell.angle_beta   90.00
_cell.angle_gamma   90.00
#
_symmetry.space_group_name_H-M   'P 1'
#
loop_
_entity.id
_entity.type
_entity.pdbx_description
1 polymer ?
#
loop_
_entity_poly.entity_id
_entity_poly.type
_entity_poly.pdbx_seq_one_letter_code
_entity_poly.pdbx_strand_id
1 'polypeptide(L)'
;MTVKNICCIGAGYVGGPTCSVIANQCHDIRVTVVDINPERIAQWNSDLLPIYEPGLDEIVFSRRNKNLFFSTDVETAIKEADLIFISVNTPTKTCGEGKGRAADMRYVEESARTIATTATSSKIVVEKSTVPVKAAESISKVLVANQKDGVSFEVLSNPEFLAEGTAVENLVNADRVLIGHNETPTGRAAFRELRDIYMRWIPKERIIGMKTWSSELSKLASNAFLAQRISSINSLTALCEVTGADVSEVAYAIGHDRRIGPNFLEASVGFGGSCFQKDILNLVYMCERLSLREVAAYWQQVVDMNEYQKERFTKKIIETMFHSVSDKSLAIYGFSFKKNTGDTRESPSICVCKRLLDEGANLNIYDPKVMDKQLISDLNRVTCNQEKVKRLVKICRDPYSAAKNSHAIVICTEWDEFKKLKYEDIFKSMKKPAYIFDGRKILDHDYLSRIGYEVYTIDTIRSNRSKNKTRESTEVSGKYLAKRNDEWYPAEVIQKRPVQDPNTFEYYVHYTNCDRRLDRWLPQEEVKFIPSSQDPEEPAPASTSTISAIIPDISNRKMTRTQKKRLDEINESLMDTETEPQEISALEEERKALTKVKYITEIRIGKYLIDTWYFSPYPDEYGKSAKLWICEYCLFYARYAVSLHLHERECEFNNPPGTEVYRSGAISIYEADGRVHKLYCQNLCLLAKLFLDHKTLFFDVEAFKFYVLCVVDMAGAHIVGFFSKEKDSPDCFNVACLLVLPPYQKHGYGRLLIAFSYELSKLEGIVAGPETPLSDLGLLAYRSYWSWVLLQEIYSSDDEVSITDLSFRTSINESDILDTLNWLNLVKYLKNNYCICVTRETLLNVFKKLKPPRFFINTAAIRWYPYDNAM
;
A
#
# COMPACT_ATOMS: atom_id res chain seq x y z
N MET A 1 20.36 23.41 -43.39
CA MET A 1 19.23 23.52 -44.34
C MET A 1 18.21 24.42 -43.66
N THR A 2 18.19 25.70 -44.00
CA THR A 2 17.38 26.68 -43.27
C THR A 2 15.90 26.40 -43.45
N VAL A 3 15.24 26.00 -42.37
CA VAL A 3 13.82 25.64 -42.35
C VAL A 3 12.96 26.87 -42.65
N LYS A 4 12.09 26.74 -43.66
CA LYS A 4 11.08 27.74 -44.04
C LYS A 4 9.67 27.16 -44.07
N ASN A 5 9.56 25.85 -44.26
CA ASN A 5 8.31 25.11 -44.33
C ASN A 5 8.29 24.03 -43.23
N ILE A 6 7.27 24.06 -42.39
CA ILE A 6 7.03 23.06 -41.34
C ILE A 6 5.73 22.32 -41.66
N CYS A 7 5.78 20.99 -41.68
CA CYS A 7 4.60 20.13 -41.62
C CYS A 7 4.43 19.60 -40.19
N CYS A 8 3.20 19.40 -39.72
CA CYS A 8 2.91 18.68 -38.48
C CYS A 8 1.81 17.65 -38.69
N ILE A 9 2.16 16.36 -38.59
CA ILE A 9 1.23 15.24 -38.71
C ILE A 9 0.55 15.01 -37.36
N GLY A 10 -0.74 15.31 -37.27
CA GLY A 10 -1.58 15.23 -36.07
C GLY A 10 -2.04 16.61 -35.61
N ALA A 11 -3.33 16.93 -35.82
CA ALA A 11 -3.93 18.20 -35.43
C ALA A 11 -4.58 18.14 -34.02
N GLY A 12 -3.97 17.40 -33.09
CA GLY A 12 -4.47 17.25 -31.72
C GLY A 12 -4.01 18.36 -30.76
N TYR A 13 -4.25 18.14 -29.45
CA TYR A 13 -3.86 19.04 -28.35
C TYR A 13 -2.36 19.42 -28.31
N VAL A 14 -1.48 18.62 -28.91
CA VAL A 14 -0.04 18.92 -28.98
C VAL A 14 0.30 19.69 -30.26
N GLY A 15 0.09 19.06 -31.43
CA GLY A 15 0.48 19.61 -32.73
C GLY A 15 -0.21 20.93 -33.09
N GLY A 16 -1.51 21.06 -32.83
CA GLY A 16 -2.29 22.27 -33.13
C GLY A 16 -1.77 23.51 -32.39
N PRO A 17 -1.78 23.54 -31.05
CA PRO A 17 -1.22 24.64 -30.26
C PRO A 17 0.26 24.90 -30.53
N THR A 18 1.10 23.84 -30.60
CA THR A 18 2.54 23.99 -30.88
C THR A 18 2.77 24.73 -32.21
N CYS A 19 2.10 24.29 -33.29
CA CYS A 19 2.24 24.91 -34.60
C CYS A 19 1.64 26.31 -34.68
N SER A 20 0.56 26.57 -33.92
CA SER A 20 -0.07 27.89 -33.84
C SER A 20 0.86 28.91 -33.17
N VAL A 21 1.54 28.52 -32.07
CA VAL A 21 2.55 29.35 -31.42
C VAL A 21 3.78 29.54 -32.32
N ILE A 22 4.29 28.48 -32.96
CA ILE A 22 5.41 28.61 -33.93
C ILE A 22 5.05 29.59 -35.04
N ALA A 23 3.86 29.48 -35.66
CA ALA A 23 3.44 30.42 -36.71
C ALA A 23 3.29 31.86 -36.21
N ASN A 24 2.98 32.07 -34.93
CA ASN A 24 2.86 33.40 -34.32
C ASN A 24 4.21 34.04 -33.96
N GLN A 25 5.22 33.23 -33.61
CA GLN A 25 6.57 33.71 -33.30
C GLN A 25 7.50 33.71 -34.54
N CYS A 26 7.13 32.99 -35.60
CA CYS A 26 7.92 32.81 -36.82
C CYS A 26 7.12 33.18 -38.08
N HIS A 27 6.82 34.48 -38.27
CA HIS A 27 5.99 34.96 -39.39
C HIS A 27 6.51 34.59 -40.80
N ASP A 28 7.82 34.44 -40.96
CA ASP A 28 8.51 34.02 -42.19
C ASP A 28 8.52 32.51 -42.43
N ILE A 29 8.06 31.71 -41.46
CA ILE A 29 7.93 30.25 -41.60
C ILE A 29 6.47 29.90 -41.91
N ARG A 30 6.27 29.13 -42.99
CA ARG A 30 5.00 28.50 -43.37
C ARG A 30 4.80 27.23 -42.53
N VAL A 31 3.70 27.13 -41.81
CA VAL A 31 3.37 26.02 -40.91
C VAL A 31 2.06 25.39 -41.34
N THR A 32 2.11 24.14 -41.79
CA THR A 32 0.95 23.37 -42.25
C THR A 32 0.70 22.19 -41.31
N VAL A 33 -0.39 22.24 -40.56
CA VAL A 33 -0.86 21.14 -39.70
C VAL A 33 -1.77 20.23 -40.52
N VAL A 34 -1.54 18.92 -40.47
CA VAL A 34 -2.30 17.93 -41.22
C VAL A 34 -2.83 16.81 -40.34
N ASP A 35 -4.03 16.32 -40.63
CA ASP A 35 -4.67 15.21 -39.91
C ASP A 35 -5.55 14.43 -40.90
N ILE A 36 -5.65 13.12 -40.71
CA ILE A 36 -6.50 12.24 -41.52
C ILE A 36 -7.99 12.41 -41.20
N ASN A 37 -8.33 13.08 -40.09
CA ASN A 37 -9.70 13.38 -39.71
C ASN A 37 -10.18 14.69 -40.37
N PRO A 38 -11.10 14.63 -41.36
CA PRO A 38 -11.58 15.83 -42.06
C PRO A 38 -12.48 16.71 -41.19
N GLU A 39 -13.24 16.15 -40.24
CA GLU A 39 -14.10 16.91 -39.32
C GLU A 39 -13.25 17.80 -38.41
N ARG A 40 -12.14 17.27 -37.88
CA ARG A 40 -11.18 18.01 -37.05
C ARG A 40 -10.49 19.12 -37.84
N ILE A 41 -10.08 18.87 -39.09
CA ILE A 41 -9.48 19.90 -39.96
C ILE A 41 -10.51 20.97 -40.34
N ALA A 42 -11.78 20.60 -40.55
CA ALA A 42 -12.87 21.56 -40.75
C ALA A 42 -13.08 22.43 -39.50
N GLN A 43 -13.05 21.84 -38.30
CA GLN A 43 -13.15 22.58 -37.02
C GLN A 43 -11.99 23.58 -36.85
N TRP A 44 -10.73 23.17 -37.09
CA TRP A 44 -9.58 24.08 -37.06
C TRP A 44 -9.64 25.22 -38.11
N ASN A 45 -10.39 25.02 -39.19
CA ASN A 45 -10.66 26.05 -40.21
C ASN A 45 -11.95 26.86 -39.96
N SER A 46 -12.72 26.53 -38.92
CA SER A 46 -13.96 27.21 -38.53
C SER A 46 -13.75 28.20 -37.38
N ASP A 47 -14.78 28.94 -37.00
CA ASP A 47 -14.73 29.88 -35.87
C ASP A 47 -14.97 29.20 -34.50
N LEU A 48 -15.05 27.86 -34.47
CA LEU A 48 -15.10 27.03 -33.27
C LEU A 48 -14.02 25.95 -33.34
N LEU A 49 -12.91 26.16 -32.64
CA LEU A 49 -11.78 25.23 -32.64
C LEU A 49 -12.15 23.87 -31.98
N PRO A 50 -11.50 22.76 -32.37
CA PRO A 50 -11.82 21.42 -31.87
C PRO A 50 -11.32 21.16 -30.43
N ILE A 51 -10.59 22.12 -29.84
CA ILE A 51 -10.06 22.09 -28.47
C ILE A 51 -10.23 23.48 -27.86
N TYR A 52 -10.39 23.55 -26.53
CA TYR A 52 -10.48 24.81 -25.79
C TYR A 52 -9.21 25.02 -24.96
N GLU A 53 -8.48 26.11 -25.24
CA GLU A 53 -7.30 26.54 -24.50
C GLU A 53 -7.30 28.07 -24.38
N PRO A 54 -7.05 28.66 -23.19
CA PRO A 54 -7.00 30.11 -23.03
C PRO A 54 -5.99 30.78 -23.99
N GLY A 55 -6.46 31.76 -24.76
CA GLY A 55 -5.66 32.51 -25.74
C GLY A 55 -5.38 31.80 -27.07
N LEU A 56 -5.80 30.54 -27.25
CA LEU A 56 -5.53 29.79 -28.49
C LEU A 56 -6.29 30.37 -29.69
N ASP A 57 -7.57 30.71 -29.50
CA ASP A 57 -8.44 31.30 -30.53
C ASP A 57 -7.81 32.55 -31.16
N GLU A 58 -7.31 33.48 -30.31
CA GLU A 58 -6.66 34.73 -30.74
C GLU A 58 -5.43 34.46 -31.62
N ILE A 59 -4.57 33.53 -31.19
CA ILE A 59 -3.36 33.14 -31.93
C ILE A 59 -3.76 32.52 -33.29
N VAL A 60 -4.66 31.53 -33.28
CA VAL A 60 -5.07 30.79 -34.48
C VAL A 60 -5.74 31.73 -35.47
N PHE A 61 -6.74 32.50 -35.07
CA PHE A 61 -7.44 33.42 -35.97
C PHE A 61 -6.53 34.56 -36.46
N SER A 62 -5.50 34.95 -35.71
CA SER A 62 -4.52 35.94 -36.20
C SER A 62 -3.57 35.40 -37.28
N ARG A 63 -3.26 34.08 -37.29
CA ARG A 63 -2.27 33.44 -38.19
C ARG A 63 -2.86 32.61 -39.32
N ARG A 64 -4.06 32.05 -39.13
CA ARG A 64 -4.74 31.16 -40.09
C ARG A 64 -4.83 31.84 -41.46
N ASN A 65 -4.50 31.07 -42.50
CA ASN A 65 -4.45 31.51 -43.91
C ASN A 65 -3.40 32.60 -44.24
N LYS A 66 -2.51 32.96 -43.30
CA LYS A 66 -1.35 33.83 -43.56
C LYS A 66 -0.07 33.01 -43.63
N ASN A 67 0.31 32.41 -42.50
CA ASN A 67 1.43 31.46 -42.42
C ASN A 67 1.08 30.18 -41.64
N LEU A 68 -0.09 30.12 -40.97
CA LEU A 68 -0.64 28.89 -40.38
C LEU A 68 -1.74 28.32 -41.30
N PHE A 69 -1.70 27.03 -41.59
CA PHE A 69 -2.65 26.33 -42.44
C PHE A 69 -3.05 24.98 -41.84
N PHE A 70 -4.30 24.55 -42.06
CA PHE A 70 -4.82 23.24 -41.63
C PHE A 70 -5.39 22.50 -42.85
N SER A 71 -4.91 21.29 -43.13
CA SER A 71 -5.25 20.53 -44.36
C SER A 71 -5.40 19.03 -44.10
N THR A 72 -6.16 18.33 -44.96
CA THR A 72 -6.17 16.86 -45.04
C THR A 72 -5.17 16.32 -46.06
N ASP A 73 -4.55 17.18 -46.89
CA ASP A 73 -3.49 16.80 -47.83
C ASP A 73 -2.15 16.65 -47.09
N VAL A 74 -1.98 15.49 -46.48
CA VAL A 74 -0.74 15.05 -45.81
C VAL A 74 0.42 14.96 -46.81
N GLU A 75 0.16 14.55 -48.05
CA GLU A 75 1.21 14.26 -49.03
C GLU A 75 1.91 15.52 -49.52
N THR A 76 1.15 16.55 -49.93
CA THR A 76 1.71 17.82 -50.39
C THR A 76 2.45 18.53 -49.26
N ALA A 77 1.92 18.50 -48.03
CA ALA A 77 2.60 19.06 -46.86
C ALA A 77 3.96 18.38 -46.57
N ILE A 78 4.07 17.06 -46.73
CA ILE A 78 5.35 16.34 -46.60
C ILE A 78 6.32 16.68 -47.75
N LYS A 79 5.82 16.88 -48.97
CA LYS A 79 6.65 17.29 -50.13
C LYS A 79 7.25 18.69 -49.90
N GLU A 80 6.42 19.66 -49.51
CA GLU A 80 6.80 21.07 -49.27
C GLU A 80 7.71 21.29 -48.05
N ALA A 81 7.57 20.51 -46.98
CA ALA A 81 8.25 20.77 -45.71
C ALA A 81 9.77 20.62 -45.75
N ASP A 82 10.49 21.42 -44.97
CA ASP A 82 11.90 21.21 -44.61
C ASP A 82 12.01 20.40 -43.30
N LEU A 83 11.06 20.65 -42.38
CA LEU A 83 10.95 20.01 -41.07
C LEU A 83 9.54 19.44 -40.87
N ILE A 84 9.43 18.21 -40.37
CA ILE A 84 8.16 17.49 -40.21
C ILE A 84 8.02 17.03 -38.75
N PHE A 85 7.09 17.61 -38.01
CA PHE A 85 6.69 17.11 -36.70
C PHE A 85 5.77 15.88 -36.83
N ILE A 86 6.01 14.85 -36.02
CA ILE A 86 5.10 13.73 -35.80
C ILE A 86 4.47 13.95 -34.41
N SER A 87 3.18 14.31 -34.39
CA SER A 87 2.38 14.64 -33.20
C SER A 87 1.13 13.75 -33.11
N VAL A 88 1.24 12.49 -33.54
CA VAL A 88 0.15 11.50 -33.52
C VAL A 88 0.01 10.81 -32.17
N ASN A 89 -1.19 10.31 -31.87
CA ASN A 89 -1.46 9.59 -30.63
C ASN A 89 -0.72 8.25 -30.56
N THR A 90 -0.22 7.92 -29.37
CA THR A 90 0.35 6.62 -29.00
C THR A 90 -0.55 5.97 -27.92
N PRO A 91 -1.73 5.43 -28.29
CA PRO A 91 -2.67 4.90 -27.32
C PRO A 91 -2.13 3.63 -26.64
N THR A 92 -2.56 3.35 -25.42
CA THR A 92 -2.20 2.11 -24.72
C THR A 92 -2.73 0.88 -25.47
N LYS A 93 -1.90 -0.15 -25.64
CA LYS A 93 -2.28 -1.39 -26.33
C LYS A 93 -3.47 -2.06 -25.64
N THR A 94 -4.52 -2.38 -26.39
CA THR A 94 -5.72 -3.07 -25.87
C THR A 94 -5.64 -4.60 -25.94
N CYS A 95 -4.67 -5.15 -26.67
CA CYS A 95 -4.47 -6.58 -26.88
C CYS A 95 -2.98 -6.95 -27.04
N GLY A 96 -2.68 -8.25 -26.93
CA GLY A 96 -1.34 -8.81 -27.08
C GLY A 96 -0.38 -8.47 -25.93
N GLU A 97 0.91 -8.68 -26.16
CA GLU A 97 1.96 -8.39 -25.17
C GLU A 97 1.94 -6.90 -24.77
N GLY A 98 2.04 -6.61 -23.46
CA GLY A 98 2.00 -5.25 -22.93
C GLY A 98 0.59 -4.62 -22.92
N LYS A 99 -0.48 -5.41 -23.13
CA LYS A 99 -1.87 -4.95 -22.97
C LYS A 99 -2.04 -4.13 -21.67
N GLY A 100 -2.68 -2.97 -21.79
CA GLY A 100 -2.98 -2.07 -20.67
C GLY A 100 -1.79 -1.21 -20.18
N ARG A 101 -0.57 -1.39 -20.70
CA ARG A 101 0.62 -0.69 -20.21
C ARG A 101 1.55 -0.16 -21.31
N ALA A 102 1.86 -0.98 -22.30
CA ALA A 102 2.67 -0.59 -23.45
C ALA A 102 1.92 0.38 -24.38
N ALA A 103 2.65 1.32 -25.00
CA ALA A 103 2.12 2.19 -26.03
C ALA A 103 2.07 1.47 -27.39
N ASP A 104 1.01 1.73 -28.16
CA ASP A 104 0.88 1.31 -29.55
C ASP A 104 1.55 2.34 -30.47
N MET A 105 2.60 1.89 -31.18
CA MET A 105 3.42 2.72 -32.06
C MET A 105 2.90 2.79 -33.50
N ARG A 106 1.81 2.08 -33.83
CA ARG A 106 1.30 1.96 -35.20
C ARG A 106 1.22 3.27 -35.98
N TYR A 107 0.70 4.34 -35.38
CA TYR A 107 0.49 5.62 -36.06
C TYR A 107 1.80 6.39 -36.26
N VAL A 108 2.78 6.19 -35.38
CA VAL A 108 4.13 6.75 -35.51
C VAL A 108 4.89 6.03 -36.61
N GLU A 109 4.78 4.70 -36.69
CA GLU A 109 5.32 3.90 -37.79
C GLU A 109 4.69 4.26 -39.14
N GLU A 110 3.35 4.34 -39.19
CA GLU A 110 2.57 4.74 -40.37
C GLU A 110 2.96 6.15 -40.85
N SER A 111 3.10 7.12 -39.93
CA SER A 111 3.61 8.47 -40.24
C SER A 111 5.02 8.42 -40.83
N ALA A 112 5.94 7.64 -40.23
CA ALA A 112 7.30 7.50 -40.71
C ALA A 112 7.38 6.82 -42.09
N ARG A 113 6.52 5.82 -42.36
CA ARG A 113 6.39 5.18 -43.68
C ARG A 113 5.91 6.18 -44.72
N THR A 114 4.84 6.92 -44.44
CA THR A 114 4.33 7.94 -45.36
C THR A 114 5.35 9.04 -45.61
N ILE A 115 6.12 9.49 -44.61
CA ILE A 115 7.21 10.45 -44.82
C ILE A 115 8.25 9.88 -45.80
N ALA A 116 8.70 8.63 -45.61
CA ALA A 116 9.71 8.00 -46.46
C ALA A 116 9.23 7.82 -47.92
N THR A 117 8.02 7.30 -48.12
CA THR A 117 7.47 7.05 -49.46
C THR A 117 7.07 8.33 -50.18
N THR A 118 6.71 9.39 -49.45
CA THR A 118 6.21 10.64 -50.03
C THR A 118 7.32 11.65 -50.31
N ALA A 119 8.36 11.75 -49.45
CA ALA A 119 9.39 12.76 -49.56
C ALA A 119 10.16 12.72 -50.90
N THR A 120 10.58 13.89 -51.37
CA THR A 120 11.32 14.12 -52.63
C THR A 120 12.63 14.89 -52.42
N SER A 121 12.92 15.27 -51.18
CA SER A 121 14.10 15.99 -50.72
C SER A 121 14.36 15.65 -49.26
N SER A 122 15.61 15.81 -48.80
CA SER A 122 16.00 15.47 -47.43
C SER A 122 15.21 16.29 -46.38
N LYS A 123 14.82 15.67 -45.26
CA LYS A 123 13.94 16.28 -44.23
C LYS A 123 14.54 16.16 -42.82
N ILE A 124 14.24 17.12 -41.96
CA ILE A 124 14.34 16.93 -40.50
C ILE A 124 13.01 16.36 -40.02
N VAL A 125 13.03 15.19 -39.38
CA VAL A 125 11.82 14.56 -38.80
C VAL A 125 11.89 14.69 -37.29
N VAL A 126 10.84 15.23 -36.68
CA VAL A 126 10.81 15.58 -35.25
C VAL A 126 9.68 14.84 -34.56
N GLU A 127 10.04 13.88 -33.74
CA GLU A 127 9.13 13.24 -32.78
C GLU A 127 8.69 14.29 -31.74
N LYS A 128 7.38 14.50 -31.56
CA LYS A 128 6.78 15.54 -30.70
C LYS A 128 5.75 15.02 -29.69
N SER A 129 5.42 13.74 -29.75
CA SER A 129 4.40 13.11 -28.91
C SER A 129 5.00 12.72 -27.54
N THR A 130 4.23 12.01 -26.71
CA THR A 130 4.81 11.24 -25.60
C THR A 130 4.99 9.81 -26.07
N VAL A 131 6.24 9.38 -26.23
CA VAL A 131 6.62 8.10 -26.83
C VAL A 131 7.44 7.23 -25.85
N PRO A 132 7.43 5.89 -25.99
CA PRO A 132 8.41 5.04 -25.32
C PRO A 132 9.84 5.36 -25.80
N VAL A 133 10.83 5.12 -24.94
CA VAL A 133 12.25 5.28 -25.33
C VAL A 133 12.60 4.32 -26.47
N LYS A 134 13.44 4.79 -27.40
CA LYS A 134 13.75 4.18 -28.71
C LYS A 134 12.68 4.33 -29.79
N ALA A 135 11.64 5.15 -29.58
CA ALA A 135 10.70 5.50 -30.64
C ALA A 135 11.38 6.20 -31.83
N ALA A 136 12.28 7.14 -31.57
CA ALA A 136 13.08 7.81 -32.60
C ALA A 136 14.04 6.84 -33.32
N GLU A 137 14.51 5.78 -32.66
CA GLU A 137 15.28 4.71 -33.29
C GLU A 137 14.41 3.91 -34.26
N SER A 138 13.16 3.57 -33.88
CA SER A 138 12.19 2.93 -34.76
C SER A 138 11.79 3.80 -35.94
N ILE A 139 11.53 5.10 -35.73
CA ILE A 139 11.30 6.08 -36.80
C ILE A 139 12.49 6.10 -37.76
N SER A 140 13.73 6.19 -37.24
CA SER A 140 14.94 6.21 -38.07
C SER A 140 15.11 4.93 -38.89
N LYS A 141 14.81 3.75 -38.33
CA LYS A 141 14.86 2.48 -39.06
C LYS A 141 13.84 2.43 -40.19
N VAL A 142 12.61 2.89 -39.94
CA VAL A 142 11.54 2.96 -40.96
C VAL A 142 11.93 3.91 -42.08
N LEU A 143 12.41 5.12 -41.74
CA LEU A 143 12.82 6.13 -42.72
C LEU A 143 13.97 5.61 -43.60
N VAL A 144 15.06 5.10 -43.00
CA VAL A 144 16.23 4.60 -43.75
C VAL A 144 15.89 3.38 -44.60
N ALA A 145 15.04 2.46 -44.13
CA ALA A 145 14.65 1.26 -44.88
C ALA A 145 13.70 1.55 -46.06
N ASN A 146 13.14 2.76 -46.17
CA ASN A 146 12.20 3.16 -47.22
C ASN A 146 12.62 4.47 -47.92
N GLN A 147 13.85 4.94 -47.72
CA GLN A 147 14.35 6.18 -48.33
C GLN A 147 14.59 6.01 -49.84
N LYS A 148 14.46 7.12 -50.58
CA LYS A 148 14.76 7.19 -52.02
C LYS A 148 16.19 7.66 -52.24
N ASP A 149 16.78 7.32 -53.38
CA ASP A 149 18.09 7.83 -53.78
C ASP A 149 18.14 9.37 -53.73
N GLY A 150 19.19 9.91 -53.10
CA GLY A 150 19.36 11.35 -52.89
C GLY A 150 18.52 11.98 -51.76
N VAL A 151 17.64 11.21 -51.10
CA VAL A 151 16.88 11.66 -49.93
C VAL A 151 17.50 11.11 -48.65
N SER A 152 17.69 11.99 -47.65
CA SER A 152 18.20 11.62 -46.32
C SER A 152 17.32 12.22 -45.21
N PHE A 153 17.34 11.57 -44.04
CA PHE A 153 16.51 11.98 -42.91
C PHE A 153 17.37 12.11 -41.64
N GLU A 154 17.21 13.21 -40.91
CA GLU A 154 17.69 13.34 -39.54
C GLU A 154 16.52 13.31 -38.57
N VAL A 155 16.60 12.44 -37.56
CA VAL A 155 15.52 12.26 -36.58
C VAL A 155 15.89 12.93 -35.26
N LEU A 156 15.01 13.82 -34.81
CA LEU A 156 15.08 14.49 -33.50
C LEU A 156 13.91 14.00 -32.62
N SER A 157 14.11 13.99 -31.30
CA SER A 157 13.01 13.99 -30.33
C SER A 157 12.92 15.39 -29.73
N ASN A 158 11.72 15.96 -29.67
CA ASN A 158 11.46 17.26 -29.05
C ASN A 158 10.17 17.19 -28.23
N PRO A 159 10.17 16.55 -27.05
CA PRO A 159 8.95 16.33 -26.28
C PRO A 159 8.16 17.62 -26.00
N GLU A 160 6.86 17.48 -25.80
CA GLU A 160 6.04 18.56 -25.24
C GLU A 160 6.18 18.62 -23.71
N PHE A 161 5.94 19.80 -23.13
CA PHE A 161 5.79 20.01 -21.68
C PHE A 161 4.61 20.95 -21.37
N LEU A 162 3.55 20.90 -22.19
CA LEU A 162 2.35 21.69 -21.99
C LEU A 162 1.36 20.96 -21.07
N ALA A 163 0.52 21.70 -20.37
CA ALA A 163 -0.60 21.16 -19.62
C ALA A 163 -1.92 21.75 -20.14
N GLU A 164 -2.95 20.92 -20.25
CA GLU A 164 -4.26 21.37 -20.73
C GLU A 164 -4.86 22.45 -19.82
N GLY A 165 -5.49 23.45 -20.41
CA GLY A 165 -5.98 24.66 -19.74
C GLY A 165 -4.90 25.72 -19.48
N THR A 166 -3.63 25.46 -19.82
CA THR A 166 -2.51 26.42 -19.80
C THR A 166 -1.58 26.28 -21.02
N ALA A 167 -2.02 25.60 -22.09
CA ALA A 167 -1.11 25.11 -23.12
C ALA A 167 -0.38 26.23 -23.89
N VAL A 168 -1.07 27.34 -24.17
CA VAL A 168 -0.49 28.51 -24.83
C VAL A 168 0.61 29.14 -23.98
N GLU A 169 0.35 29.36 -22.69
CA GLU A 169 1.32 29.92 -21.76
C GLU A 169 2.56 29.01 -21.62
N ASN A 170 2.35 27.69 -21.54
CA ASN A 170 3.46 26.73 -21.47
C ASN A 170 4.30 26.67 -22.76
N LEU A 171 3.75 27.05 -23.91
CA LEU A 171 4.46 27.12 -25.20
C LEU A 171 5.16 28.47 -25.44
N VAL A 172 4.61 29.57 -24.92
CA VAL A 172 5.19 30.92 -25.04
C VAL A 172 6.27 31.16 -23.98
N ASN A 173 6.02 30.79 -22.72
CA ASN A 173 6.90 31.08 -21.58
C ASN A 173 7.57 29.83 -20.99
N ALA A 174 7.76 28.78 -21.81
CA ALA A 174 8.28 27.47 -21.41
C ALA A 174 9.47 27.52 -20.43
N ASP A 175 9.42 26.74 -19.35
CA ASP A 175 10.54 26.58 -18.40
C ASP A 175 11.81 26.06 -19.10
N ARG A 176 11.60 25.13 -20.04
CA ARG A 176 12.62 24.44 -20.83
C ARG A 176 12.04 23.90 -22.13
N VAL A 177 12.84 23.92 -23.19
CA VAL A 177 12.60 23.18 -24.44
C VAL A 177 13.68 22.12 -24.56
N LEU A 178 13.29 20.87 -24.78
CA LEU A 178 14.20 19.73 -24.85
C LEU A 178 14.36 19.27 -26.29
N ILE A 179 15.58 19.06 -26.77
CA ILE A 179 15.85 18.52 -28.11
C ILE A 179 16.90 17.41 -28.04
N GLY A 180 16.43 16.17 -28.20
CA GLY A 180 17.25 14.99 -28.41
C GLY A 180 17.72 14.87 -29.86
N HIS A 181 19.02 14.70 -30.08
CA HIS A 181 19.63 14.51 -31.40
C HIS A 181 20.72 13.43 -31.40
N ASN A 182 21.11 12.99 -32.60
CA ASN A 182 22.27 12.14 -32.81
C ASN A 182 23.58 12.95 -32.74
N GLU A 183 24.66 12.33 -32.29
CA GLU A 183 26.01 12.96 -32.24
C GLU A 183 26.78 12.89 -33.57
N THR A 184 26.06 12.89 -34.69
CA THR A 184 26.60 13.03 -36.04
C THR A 184 26.76 14.52 -36.40
N PRO A 185 27.61 14.89 -37.37
CA PRO A 185 27.70 16.27 -37.87
C PRO A 185 26.37 16.80 -38.42
N THR A 186 25.58 15.91 -39.03
CA THR A 186 24.25 16.16 -39.59
C THR A 186 23.17 16.27 -38.51
N GLY A 187 23.15 15.38 -37.50
CA GLY A 187 22.26 15.48 -36.34
C GLY A 187 22.48 16.76 -35.53
N ARG A 188 23.75 17.15 -35.32
CA ARG A 188 24.12 18.46 -34.75
C ARG A 188 23.83 19.65 -35.69
N ALA A 189 23.56 19.44 -36.97
CA ALA A 189 23.01 20.48 -37.86
C ALA A 189 21.50 20.59 -37.69
N ALA A 190 20.76 19.47 -37.74
CA ALA A 190 19.32 19.44 -37.52
C ALA A 190 18.90 20.00 -36.15
N PHE A 191 19.64 19.66 -35.08
CA PHE A 191 19.48 20.27 -33.75
C PHE A 191 19.56 21.80 -33.78
N ARG A 192 20.54 22.36 -34.51
CA ARG A 192 20.71 23.82 -34.61
C ARG A 192 19.54 24.48 -35.32
N GLU A 193 19.09 23.94 -36.45
CA GLU A 193 17.93 24.48 -37.18
C GLU A 193 16.67 24.51 -36.28
N LEU A 194 16.37 23.43 -35.54
CA LEU A 194 15.22 23.41 -34.61
C LEU A 194 15.41 24.32 -33.39
N ARG A 195 16.62 24.36 -32.81
CA ARG A 195 16.96 25.27 -31.71
C ARG A 195 16.79 26.73 -32.13
N ASP A 196 17.22 27.08 -33.34
CA ASP A 196 17.24 28.47 -33.84
C ASP A 196 15.84 28.96 -34.25
N ILE A 197 14.88 28.04 -34.42
CA ILE A 197 13.43 28.36 -34.43
C ILE A 197 12.99 28.76 -33.01
N TYR A 198 13.18 27.89 -32.01
CA TYR A 198 12.76 28.15 -30.63
C TYR A 198 13.43 29.38 -29.99
N MET A 199 14.69 29.66 -30.35
CA MET A 199 15.45 30.83 -29.87
C MET A 199 14.85 32.19 -30.25
N ARG A 200 13.83 32.24 -31.12
CA ARG A 200 13.14 33.49 -31.47
C ARG A 200 12.21 34.01 -30.36
N TRP A 201 11.79 33.16 -29.43
CA TRP A 201 10.98 33.58 -28.27
C TRP A 201 11.42 32.93 -26.94
N ILE A 202 12.01 31.74 -26.96
CA ILE A 202 12.54 31.07 -25.76
C ILE A 202 14.02 31.46 -25.56
N PRO A 203 14.43 31.94 -24.37
CA PRO A 203 15.83 32.18 -24.03
C PRO A 203 16.69 30.92 -24.27
N LYS A 204 17.87 31.10 -24.87
CA LYS A 204 18.80 30.02 -25.24
C LYS A 204 19.15 29.10 -24.07
N GLU A 205 19.23 29.66 -22.87
CA GLU A 205 19.57 29.01 -21.61
C GLU A 205 18.51 27.98 -21.17
N ARG A 206 17.27 28.11 -21.70
CA ARG A 206 16.17 27.17 -21.51
C ARG A 206 16.10 26.09 -22.59
N ILE A 207 16.93 26.15 -23.65
CA ILE A 207 16.88 25.19 -24.76
C ILE A 207 18.00 24.15 -24.62
N ILE A 208 17.63 22.95 -24.19
CA ILE A 208 18.54 21.87 -23.78
C ILE A 208 18.72 20.89 -24.93
N GLY A 209 19.93 20.83 -25.49
CA GLY A 209 20.35 19.79 -26.43
C GLY A 209 20.91 18.56 -25.70
N MET A 210 20.51 17.36 -26.10
CA MET A 210 21.06 16.10 -25.56
C MET A 210 20.90 14.94 -26.55
N LYS A 211 21.26 13.71 -26.15
CA LYS A 211 21.05 12.50 -26.95
C LYS A 211 19.57 12.14 -27.06
N THR A 212 19.17 11.53 -28.18
CA THR A 212 17.76 11.22 -28.49
C THR A 212 17.06 10.39 -27.41
N TRP A 213 17.63 9.27 -26.96
CA TRP A 213 17.04 8.45 -25.89
C TRP A 213 16.97 9.17 -24.53
N SER A 214 17.91 10.07 -24.24
CA SER A 214 17.88 10.89 -23.03
C SER A 214 16.72 11.88 -23.05
N SER A 215 16.37 12.41 -24.24
CA SER A 215 15.21 13.28 -24.43
C SER A 215 13.89 12.54 -24.19
N GLU A 216 13.72 11.38 -24.83
CA GLU A 216 12.55 10.50 -24.65
C GLU A 216 12.37 10.12 -23.17
N LEU A 217 13.43 9.63 -22.51
CA LEU A 217 13.38 9.23 -21.11
C LEU A 217 13.10 10.39 -20.16
N SER A 218 13.65 11.58 -20.43
CA SER A 218 13.43 12.76 -19.59
C SER A 218 11.97 13.20 -19.56
N LYS A 219 11.19 12.95 -20.64
CA LYS A 219 9.75 13.23 -20.66
C LYS A 219 8.97 12.23 -19.79
N LEU A 220 9.23 10.93 -19.95
CA LEU A 220 8.58 9.89 -19.12
C LEU A 220 8.91 10.11 -17.63
N ALA A 221 10.17 10.35 -17.31
CA ALA A 221 10.61 10.66 -15.94
C ALA A 221 9.95 11.95 -15.40
N SER A 222 9.91 13.04 -16.18
CA SER A 222 9.25 14.29 -15.75
C SER A 222 7.78 14.05 -15.38
N ASN A 223 7.04 13.32 -16.21
CA ASN A 223 5.63 13.02 -15.96
C ASN A 223 5.46 12.06 -14.76
N ALA A 224 6.36 11.08 -14.59
CA ALA A 224 6.35 10.17 -13.44
C ALA A 224 6.63 10.90 -12.11
N PHE A 225 7.64 11.80 -12.06
CA PHE A 225 7.93 12.60 -10.86
C PHE A 225 6.79 13.57 -10.50
N LEU A 226 6.12 14.18 -11.48
CA LEU A 226 4.96 15.06 -11.22
C LEU A 226 3.78 14.28 -10.62
N ALA A 227 3.47 13.11 -11.16
CA ALA A 227 2.44 12.23 -10.64
C ALA A 227 2.80 11.62 -9.28
N GLN A 228 4.08 11.29 -9.07
CA GLN A 228 4.59 10.78 -7.79
C GLN A 228 4.30 11.75 -6.65
N ARG A 229 4.54 13.06 -6.84
CA ARG A 229 4.23 14.07 -5.82
C ARG A 229 2.75 14.09 -5.44
N ILE A 230 1.86 13.96 -6.42
CA ILE A 230 0.40 13.87 -6.19
C ILE A 230 0.07 12.59 -5.40
N SER A 231 0.64 11.43 -5.77
CA SER A 231 0.42 10.18 -5.03
C SER A 231 1.01 10.21 -3.61
N SER A 232 2.17 10.84 -3.41
CA SER A 232 2.80 11.00 -2.09
C SER A 232 2.01 11.93 -1.16
N ILE A 233 1.43 13.03 -1.66
CA ILE A 233 0.56 13.85 -0.81
C ILE A 233 -0.83 13.21 -0.63
N ASN A 234 -1.29 12.42 -1.60
CA ASN A 234 -2.52 11.64 -1.46
C ASN A 234 -2.39 10.50 -0.44
N SER A 235 -1.25 9.80 -0.33
CA SER A 235 -1.05 8.80 0.71
C SER A 235 -1.10 9.43 2.11
N LEU A 236 -0.50 10.62 2.27
CA LEU A 236 -0.59 11.41 3.50
C LEU A 236 -2.02 11.83 3.86
N THR A 237 -2.97 11.94 2.90
CA THR A 237 -4.39 12.18 3.25
C THR A 237 -4.98 11.04 4.10
N ALA A 238 -4.60 9.80 3.85
CA ALA A 238 -5.10 8.65 4.61
C ALA A 238 -4.54 8.64 6.05
N LEU A 239 -3.28 9.04 6.22
CA LEU A 239 -2.67 9.23 7.54
C LEU A 239 -3.31 10.42 8.29
N CYS A 240 -3.60 11.53 7.59
CA CYS A 240 -4.31 12.69 8.13
C CYS A 240 -5.69 12.33 8.70
N GLU A 241 -6.49 11.50 8.00
CA GLU A 241 -7.80 11.04 8.50
C GLU A 241 -7.77 10.26 9.82
N VAL A 242 -6.65 9.59 10.12
CA VAL A 242 -6.49 8.73 11.30
C VAL A 242 -5.81 9.48 12.44
N THR A 243 -4.84 10.35 12.13
CA THR A 243 -4.08 11.15 13.10
C THR A 243 -4.78 12.45 13.50
N GLY A 244 -5.64 13.00 12.64
CA GLY A 244 -6.30 14.29 12.83
C GLY A 244 -5.52 15.51 12.35
N ALA A 245 -4.41 15.32 11.62
CA ALA A 245 -3.73 16.39 10.89
C ALA A 245 -4.54 16.87 9.66
N ASP A 246 -4.26 18.08 9.16
CA ASP A 246 -4.80 18.59 7.89
C ASP A 246 -3.75 18.47 6.78
N VAL A 247 -4.11 17.88 5.63
CA VAL A 247 -3.13 17.61 4.55
C VAL A 247 -2.64 18.89 3.86
N SER A 248 -3.42 19.97 3.92
CA SER A 248 -3.08 21.27 3.35
C SER A 248 -2.10 22.03 4.22
N GLU A 249 -2.18 21.89 5.55
CA GLU A 249 -1.14 22.37 6.46
C GLU A 249 0.18 21.61 6.26
N VAL A 250 0.12 20.28 6.13
CA VAL A 250 1.29 19.43 5.83
C VAL A 250 1.91 19.80 4.48
N ALA A 251 1.10 19.91 3.42
CA ALA A 251 1.54 20.33 2.08
C ALA A 251 2.20 21.71 2.09
N TYR A 252 1.60 22.67 2.81
CA TYR A 252 2.16 24.01 2.98
C TYR A 252 3.53 23.97 3.68
N ALA A 253 3.65 23.21 4.78
CA ALA A 253 4.88 23.09 5.54
C ALA A 253 6.03 22.46 4.72
N ILE A 254 5.80 21.32 4.06
CA ILE A 254 6.84 20.65 3.25
C ILE A 254 7.16 21.44 1.97
N GLY A 255 6.17 22.13 1.39
CA GLY A 255 6.32 22.96 0.19
C GLY A 255 7.21 24.19 0.39
N HIS A 256 7.45 24.62 1.62
CA HIS A 256 8.38 25.71 1.95
C HIS A 256 9.86 25.29 1.92
N ASP A 257 10.18 23.99 1.98
CA ASP A 257 11.54 23.54 1.68
C ASP A 257 11.80 23.74 0.18
N ARG A 258 12.75 24.63 -0.15
CA ARG A 258 13.08 24.99 -1.53
C ARG A 258 13.66 23.83 -2.36
N ARG A 259 14.02 22.71 -1.73
CA ARG A 259 14.43 21.45 -2.39
C ARG A 259 13.23 20.62 -2.83
N ILE A 260 12.08 20.78 -2.17
CA ILE A 260 10.80 20.13 -2.49
C ILE A 260 9.96 21.06 -3.37
N GLY A 261 9.82 22.33 -2.99
CA GLY A 261 8.98 23.33 -3.65
C GLY A 261 7.47 23.09 -3.45
N PRO A 262 6.63 24.13 -3.63
CA PRO A 262 5.20 24.07 -3.23
C PRO A 262 4.28 23.40 -4.26
N ASN A 263 4.66 23.35 -5.54
CA ASN A 263 3.78 22.92 -6.64
C ASN A 263 3.53 21.40 -6.64
N PHE A 264 2.38 20.95 -7.16
CA PHE A 264 2.03 19.52 -7.23
C PHE A 264 1.97 18.85 -5.84
N LEU A 265 1.53 19.61 -4.83
CA LEU A 265 1.22 19.14 -3.48
C LEU A 265 -0.28 19.31 -3.14
N GLU A 266 -1.09 19.61 -4.15
CA GLU A 266 -2.54 19.74 -4.07
C GLU A 266 -3.20 18.35 -4.01
N ALA A 267 -3.39 17.84 -2.79
CA ALA A 267 -4.07 16.58 -2.55
C ALA A 267 -5.50 16.56 -3.13
N SER A 268 -5.93 15.39 -3.62
CA SER A 268 -7.18 15.24 -4.36
C SER A 268 -7.76 13.82 -4.27
N VAL A 269 -8.93 13.62 -4.87
CA VAL A 269 -9.53 12.30 -5.16
C VAL A 269 -8.65 11.43 -6.07
N GLY A 270 -7.67 12.01 -6.77
CA GLY A 270 -6.71 11.32 -7.64
C GLY A 270 -6.27 12.21 -8.81
N PHE A 271 -5.15 11.87 -9.43
CA PHE A 271 -4.78 12.43 -10.74
C PHE A 271 -5.49 11.69 -11.89
N GLY A 272 -5.56 12.35 -13.03
CA GLY A 272 -6.09 11.81 -14.29
C GLY A 272 -5.43 12.49 -15.50
N GLY A 273 -6.10 12.45 -16.66
CA GLY A 273 -5.58 12.96 -17.92
C GLY A 273 -4.75 11.92 -18.67
N SER A 274 -4.58 12.11 -19.98
CA SER A 274 -4.01 11.07 -20.88
C SER A 274 -2.50 10.81 -20.75
N CYS A 275 -1.81 11.51 -19.85
CA CYS A 275 -0.35 11.46 -19.72
C CYS A 275 0.07 10.59 -18.53
N PHE A 276 -0.07 11.06 -17.28
CA PHE A 276 0.53 10.44 -16.09
C PHE A 276 0.38 8.91 -16.00
N GLN A 277 -0.86 8.39 -15.96
CA GLN A 277 -1.10 6.95 -15.82
C GLN A 277 -0.55 6.15 -17.02
N LYS A 278 -0.70 6.68 -18.24
CA LYS A 278 -0.20 6.05 -19.48
C LYS A 278 1.33 6.02 -19.51
N ASP A 279 1.98 7.13 -19.17
CA ASP A 279 3.43 7.30 -19.25
C ASP A 279 4.15 6.51 -18.15
N ILE A 280 3.57 6.43 -16.94
CA ILE A 280 4.09 5.58 -15.84
C ILE A 280 3.94 4.10 -16.19
N LEU A 281 2.75 3.65 -16.62
CA LEU A 281 2.57 2.25 -17.01
C LEU A 281 3.48 1.86 -18.20
N ASN A 282 3.80 2.81 -19.07
CA ASN A 282 4.79 2.62 -20.13
C ASN A 282 6.21 2.45 -19.57
N LEU A 283 6.62 3.29 -18.61
CA LEU A 283 7.90 3.20 -17.91
C LEU A 283 8.03 1.88 -17.12
N VAL A 284 7.00 1.49 -16.36
CA VAL A 284 6.92 0.20 -15.66
C VAL A 284 7.12 -0.97 -16.64
N TYR A 285 6.38 -0.98 -17.76
CA TYR A 285 6.53 -2.01 -18.79
C TYR A 285 7.93 -2.01 -19.44
N MET A 286 8.54 -0.84 -19.66
CA MET A 286 9.92 -0.76 -20.14
C MET A 286 10.91 -1.36 -19.13
N CYS A 287 10.75 -1.07 -17.83
CA CYS A 287 11.59 -1.63 -16.77
C CYS A 287 11.47 -3.17 -16.70
N GLU A 288 10.26 -3.72 -16.75
CA GLU A 288 10.04 -5.17 -16.87
C GLU A 288 10.74 -5.77 -18.09
N ARG A 289 10.60 -5.15 -19.28
CA ARG A 289 11.23 -5.62 -20.53
C ARG A 289 12.75 -5.48 -20.55
N LEU A 290 13.33 -4.77 -19.59
CA LEU A 290 14.77 -4.64 -19.34
C LEU A 290 15.23 -5.45 -18.12
N SER A 291 14.37 -6.28 -17.53
CA SER A 291 14.62 -7.08 -16.32
C SER A 291 14.94 -6.27 -15.06
N LEU A 292 14.42 -5.04 -14.95
CA LEU A 292 14.55 -4.15 -13.80
C LEU A 292 13.24 -4.16 -12.99
N ARG A 293 13.00 -5.24 -12.23
CA ARG A 293 11.71 -5.50 -11.56
C ARG A 293 11.44 -4.54 -10.40
N GLU A 294 12.47 -4.25 -9.63
CA GLU A 294 12.49 -3.37 -8.47
C GLU A 294 12.12 -1.93 -8.90
N VAL A 295 12.70 -1.49 -10.01
CA VAL A 295 12.41 -0.19 -10.64
C VAL A 295 10.98 -0.15 -11.21
N ALA A 296 10.48 -1.27 -11.75
CA ALA A 296 9.11 -1.39 -12.22
C ALA A 296 8.11 -1.30 -11.05
N ALA A 297 8.35 -2.01 -9.94
CA ALA A 297 7.52 -1.97 -8.74
C ALA A 297 7.47 -0.56 -8.11
N TYR A 298 8.63 0.09 -7.97
CA TYR A 298 8.73 1.46 -7.44
C TYR A 298 7.85 2.48 -8.20
N TRP A 299 7.84 2.42 -9.54
CA TRP A 299 7.00 3.32 -10.34
C TRP A 299 5.52 2.86 -10.39
N GLN A 300 5.24 1.57 -10.26
CA GLN A 300 3.88 1.03 -10.22
C GLN A 300 3.10 1.54 -8.98
N GLN A 301 3.77 1.68 -7.83
CA GLN A 301 3.19 2.26 -6.60
C GLN A 301 2.59 3.67 -6.80
N VAL A 302 3.11 4.46 -7.75
CA VAL A 302 2.54 5.79 -8.08
C VAL A 302 1.12 5.67 -8.68
N VAL A 303 0.86 4.61 -9.45
CA VAL A 303 -0.46 4.31 -10.02
C VAL A 303 -1.35 3.64 -8.98
N ASP A 304 -0.83 2.68 -8.22
CA ASP A 304 -1.61 1.91 -7.25
C ASP A 304 -2.14 2.81 -6.12
N MET A 305 -1.33 3.76 -5.64
CA MET A 305 -1.76 4.80 -4.69
C MET A 305 -2.85 5.73 -5.27
N ASN A 306 -2.85 5.95 -6.59
CA ASN A 306 -3.89 6.75 -7.25
C ASN A 306 -5.22 5.97 -7.38
N GLU A 307 -5.17 4.67 -7.68
CA GLU A 307 -6.37 3.81 -7.63
C GLU A 307 -6.90 3.67 -6.20
N TYR A 308 -6.00 3.44 -5.23
CA TYR A 308 -6.32 3.41 -3.80
C TYR A 308 -7.05 4.69 -3.35
N GLN A 309 -6.57 5.88 -3.72
CA GLN A 309 -7.22 7.14 -3.33
C GLN A 309 -8.63 7.28 -3.92
N LYS A 310 -8.82 6.95 -5.21
CA LYS A 310 -10.15 6.95 -5.88
C LYS A 310 -11.12 5.95 -5.21
N GLU A 311 -10.62 4.77 -4.87
CA GLU A 311 -11.34 3.69 -4.20
C GLU A 311 -11.68 4.07 -2.73
N ARG A 312 -10.74 4.67 -2.01
CA ARG A 312 -10.89 5.11 -0.61
C ARG A 312 -11.91 6.24 -0.47
N PHE A 313 -11.82 7.27 -1.33
CA PHE A 313 -12.78 8.37 -1.37
C PHE A 313 -14.21 7.87 -1.66
N THR A 314 -14.38 7.00 -2.66
CA THR A 314 -15.72 6.48 -3.00
C THR A 314 -16.27 5.58 -1.91
N LYS A 315 -15.43 4.75 -1.26
CA LYS A 315 -15.79 3.95 -0.08
C LYS A 315 -16.28 4.83 1.07
N LYS A 316 -15.59 5.94 1.34
CA LYS A 316 -15.95 6.93 2.37
C LYS A 316 -17.35 7.53 2.14
N ILE A 317 -17.72 7.82 0.89
CA ILE A 317 -19.09 8.28 0.54
C ILE A 317 -20.12 7.22 0.95
N ILE A 318 -19.92 5.96 0.54
CA ILE A 318 -20.86 4.86 0.77
C ILE A 318 -21.02 4.57 2.26
N GLU A 319 -19.90 4.47 3.01
CA GLU A 319 -19.89 4.28 4.46
C GLU A 319 -20.64 5.41 5.19
N THR A 320 -20.29 6.66 4.89
CA THR A 320 -20.88 7.87 5.49
C THR A 320 -22.39 7.96 5.23
N MET A 321 -22.85 7.53 4.06
CA MET A 321 -24.27 7.49 3.69
C MET A 321 -24.99 6.23 4.20
N PHE A 322 -24.60 5.71 5.36
CA PHE A 322 -25.19 4.54 6.03
C PHE A 322 -24.99 3.22 5.28
N HIS A 323 -23.78 3.01 4.71
CA HIS A 323 -23.39 1.81 3.95
C HIS A 323 -24.28 1.47 2.74
N SER A 324 -25.05 2.42 2.20
CA SER A 324 -25.82 2.23 0.96
C SER A 324 -26.11 3.58 0.30
N VAL A 325 -25.91 3.66 -1.02
CA VAL A 325 -26.33 4.79 -1.86
C VAL A 325 -27.45 4.40 -2.84
N SER A 326 -28.01 3.20 -2.71
CA SER A 326 -29.04 2.66 -3.59
C SER A 326 -30.29 3.56 -3.61
N ASP A 327 -30.78 3.89 -4.81
CA ASP A 327 -31.82 4.87 -5.12
C ASP A 327 -31.57 6.31 -4.63
N LYS A 328 -30.46 6.58 -3.91
CA LYS A 328 -30.14 7.94 -3.46
C LYS A 328 -29.67 8.77 -4.65
N SER A 329 -30.31 9.92 -4.85
CA SER A 329 -29.81 10.96 -5.76
C SER A 329 -28.60 11.66 -5.14
N LEU A 330 -27.48 11.66 -5.87
CA LEU A 330 -26.22 12.34 -5.57
C LEU A 330 -25.91 13.32 -6.71
N ALA A 331 -25.50 14.53 -6.39
CA ALA A 331 -25.02 15.50 -7.37
C ALA A 331 -23.51 15.36 -7.56
N ILE A 332 -23.04 15.25 -8.80
CA ILE A 332 -21.62 15.20 -9.13
C ILE A 332 -21.23 16.53 -9.77
N TYR A 333 -20.32 17.25 -9.13
CA TYR A 333 -19.78 18.53 -9.57
C TYR A 333 -18.39 18.31 -10.17
N GLY A 334 -18.31 18.43 -11.50
CA GLY A 334 -17.10 18.20 -12.29
C GLY A 334 -16.98 16.78 -12.81
N PHE A 335 -16.69 16.65 -14.11
CA PHE A 335 -16.49 15.37 -14.81
C PHE A 335 -15.17 15.34 -15.60
N SER A 336 -14.67 16.50 -16.02
CA SER A 336 -13.32 16.66 -16.58
C SER A 336 -12.23 16.32 -15.56
N PHE A 337 -11.05 15.88 -16.02
CA PHE A 337 -10.01 15.37 -15.10
C PHE A 337 -9.36 16.47 -14.23
N LYS A 338 -9.41 17.72 -14.71
CA LYS A 338 -8.97 18.97 -14.07
C LYS A 338 -9.84 20.13 -14.58
N LYS A 339 -9.80 21.28 -13.92
CA LYS A 339 -10.46 22.51 -14.42
C LYS A 339 -9.83 23.02 -15.71
N ASN A 340 -10.60 23.85 -16.42
CA ASN A 340 -10.23 24.57 -17.65
C ASN A 340 -10.01 23.70 -18.91
N THR A 341 -10.29 22.39 -18.87
CA THR A 341 -10.36 21.51 -20.06
C THR A 341 -11.75 20.88 -20.18
N GLY A 342 -12.10 20.42 -21.39
CA GLY A 342 -13.25 19.54 -21.63
C GLY A 342 -12.88 18.04 -21.61
N ASP A 343 -11.62 17.70 -21.36
CA ASP A 343 -11.12 16.32 -21.41
C ASP A 343 -11.51 15.48 -20.20
N THR A 344 -11.85 14.21 -20.49
CA THR A 344 -12.32 13.19 -19.56
C THR A 344 -11.40 11.99 -19.47
N ARG A 345 -10.34 11.89 -20.31
CA ARG A 345 -9.41 10.74 -20.32
C ARG A 345 -8.82 10.51 -18.92
N GLU A 346 -8.95 9.28 -18.42
CA GLU A 346 -8.58 8.85 -17.07
C GLU A 346 -9.06 9.77 -15.94
N SER A 347 -10.20 10.47 -16.12
CA SER A 347 -10.77 11.34 -15.09
C SER A 347 -11.18 10.57 -13.83
N PRO A 348 -10.76 10.99 -12.62
CA PRO A 348 -11.22 10.38 -11.37
C PRO A 348 -12.74 10.32 -11.24
N SER A 349 -13.44 11.33 -11.79
CA SER A 349 -14.89 11.41 -11.83
C SER A 349 -15.55 10.18 -12.48
N ILE A 350 -14.90 9.57 -13.49
CA ILE A 350 -15.40 8.35 -14.15
C ILE A 350 -15.37 7.16 -13.18
N CYS A 351 -14.29 7.00 -12.41
CA CYS A 351 -14.16 5.91 -11.44
C CYS A 351 -15.19 6.06 -10.29
N VAL A 352 -15.28 7.27 -9.71
CA VAL A 352 -16.26 7.60 -8.67
C VAL A 352 -17.69 7.37 -9.18
N CYS A 353 -18.04 7.86 -10.38
CA CYS A 353 -19.37 7.68 -10.95
C CYS A 353 -19.69 6.20 -11.24
N LYS A 354 -18.75 5.45 -11.85
CA LYS A 354 -18.92 4.02 -12.11
C LYS A 354 -19.30 3.27 -10.83
N ARG A 355 -18.54 3.49 -9.75
CA ARG A 355 -18.74 2.74 -8.52
C ARG A 355 -19.97 3.17 -7.72
N LEU A 356 -20.31 4.46 -7.71
CA LEU A 356 -21.60 4.91 -7.14
C LEU A 356 -22.79 4.34 -7.93
N LEU A 357 -22.70 4.22 -9.26
CA LEU A 357 -23.68 3.49 -10.07
C LEU A 357 -23.71 2.00 -9.73
N ASP A 358 -22.58 1.38 -9.42
CA ASP A 358 -22.49 -0.03 -9.00
C ASP A 358 -23.19 -0.32 -7.65
N GLU A 359 -23.18 0.63 -6.73
CA GLU A 359 -24.02 0.63 -5.51
C GLU A 359 -25.48 1.07 -5.73
N GLY A 360 -25.86 1.43 -6.97
CA GLY A 360 -27.23 1.79 -7.35
C GLY A 360 -27.63 3.24 -7.11
N ALA A 361 -26.69 4.19 -6.99
CA ALA A 361 -26.99 5.61 -6.88
C ALA A 361 -27.61 6.19 -8.16
N ASN A 362 -28.43 7.22 -8.00
CA ASN A 362 -28.89 8.10 -9.08
C ASN A 362 -27.96 9.31 -9.16
N LEU A 363 -27.27 9.52 -10.28
CA LEU A 363 -26.26 10.57 -10.43
C LEU A 363 -26.78 11.76 -11.26
N ASN A 364 -26.88 12.93 -10.62
CA ASN A 364 -27.13 14.19 -11.29
C ASN A 364 -25.77 14.87 -11.58
N ILE A 365 -25.28 14.82 -12.82
CA ILE A 365 -23.91 15.25 -13.16
C ILE A 365 -23.93 16.63 -13.84
N TYR A 366 -23.06 17.54 -13.39
CA TYR A 366 -22.80 18.84 -14.01
C TYR A 366 -21.28 19.08 -14.18
N ASP A 367 -20.87 19.49 -15.38
CA ASP A 367 -19.53 20.00 -15.68
C ASP A 367 -19.68 21.18 -16.67
N PRO A 368 -18.95 22.31 -16.51
CA PRO A 368 -19.08 23.48 -17.39
C PRO A 368 -18.57 23.32 -18.82
N LYS A 369 -17.80 22.26 -19.15
CA LYS A 369 -17.12 22.10 -20.45
C LYS A 369 -17.18 20.70 -21.08
N VAL A 370 -17.43 19.64 -20.31
CA VAL A 370 -17.59 18.29 -20.89
C VAL A 370 -18.91 18.19 -21.68
N MET A 371 -18.82 17.71 -22.93
CA MET A 371 -19.99 17.49 -23.80
C MET A 371 -20.81 16.26 -23.38
N ASP A 372 -22.14 16.36 -23.37
CA ASP A 372 -23.09 15.30 -23.01
C ASP A 372 -22.75 13.94 -23.66
N LYS A 373 -22.46 13.94 -24.96
CA LYS A 373 -22.13 12.74 -25.75
C LYS A 373 -20.86 12.04 -25.24
N GLN A 374 -19.86 12.82 -24.80
CA GLN A 374 -18.61 12.28 -24.26
C GLN A 374 -18.85 11.65 -22.89
N LEU A 375 -19.53 12.37 -22.00
CA LEU A 375 -19.90 11.91 -20.65
C LEU A 375 -20.66 10.58 -20.68
N ILE A 376 -21.70 10.48 -21.50
CA ILE A 376 -22.46 9.23 -21.68
C ILE A 376 -21.59 8.12 -22.30
N SER A 377 -20.71 8.45 -23.25
CA SER A 377 -19.81 7.46 -23.86
C SER A 377 -18.81 6.89 -22.84
N ASP A 378 -18.25 7.72 -21.97
CA ASP A 378 -17.27 7.28 -20.97
C ASP A 378 -17.91 6.41 -19.89
N LEU A 379 -19.11 6.76 -19.41
CA LEU A 379 -19.84 5.92 -18.46
C LEU A 379 -20.29 4.59 -19.08
N ASN A 380 -20.72 4.59 -20.35
CA ASN A 380 -21.03 3.36 -21.09
C ASN A 380 -19.79 2.51 -21.40
N ARG A 381 -18.58 3.10 -21.41
CA ARG A 381 -17.30 2.39 -21.62
C ARG A 381 -16.87 1.62 -20.37
N VAL A 382 -17.17 2.15 -19.18
CA VAL A 382 -16.73 1.56 -17.88
C VAL A 382 -17.83 0.79 -17.14
N THR A 383 -19.09 0.88 -17.57
CA THR A 383 -20.20 0.08 -17.03
C THR A 383 -20.66 -0.98 -18.04
N CYS A 384 -20.94 -2.20 -17.57
CA CYS A 384 -21.35 -3.31 -18.42
C CYS A 384 -22.83 -3.26 -18.87
N ASN A 385 -23.55 -2.16 -18.62
CA ASN A 385 -24.99 -2.06 -18.85
C ASN A 385 -25.40 -0.62 -19.22
N GLN A 386 -25.72 -0.39 -20.49
CA GLN A 386 -26.09 0.94 -20.99
C GLN A 386 -27.47 1.40 -20.50
N GLU A 387 -28.41 0.48 -20.26
CA GLU A 387 -29.73 0.82 -19.69
C GLU A 387 -29.60 1.31 -18.23
N LYS A 388 -28.60 0.81 -17.49
CA LYS A 388 -28.25 1.30 -16.16
C LYS A 388 -27.80 2.76 -16.20
N VAL A 389 -26.96 3.13 -17.17
CA VAL A 389 -26.54 4.53 -17.39
C VAL A 389 -27.74 5.40 -17.77
N LYS A 390 -28.54 4.99 -18.76
CA LYS A 390 -29.75 5.73 -19.20
C LYS A 390 -30.76 5.97 -18.07
N ARG A 391 -30.90 5.02 -17.15
CA ARG A 391 -31.87 5.08 -16.04
C ARG A 391 -31.37 5.90 -14.84
N LEU A 392 -30.09 5.75 -14.49
CA LEU A 392 -29.53 6.28 -13.25
C LEU A 392 -28.72 7.58 -13.43
N VAL A 393 -28.32 7.96 -14.65
CA VAL A 393 -27.52 9.17 -14.91
C VAL A 393 -28.37 10.25 -15.56
N LYS A 394 -28.37 11.44 -14.96
CA LYS A 394 -29.01 12.66 -15.46
C LYS A 394 -27.96 13.76 -15.61
N ILE A 395 -27.68 14.17 -16.83
CA ILE A 395 -26.87 15.37 -17.09
C ILE A 395 -27.72 16.61 -16.79
N CYS A 396 -27.14 17.57 -16.08
CA CYS A 396 -27.78 18.81 -15.66
C CYS A 396 -27.08 20.01 -16.32
N ARG A 397 -27.80 21.13 -16.50
CA ARG A 397 -27.28 22.32 -17.21
C ARG A 397 -26.62 23.36 -16.29
N ASP A 398 -26.78 23.18 -14.99
CA ASP A 398 -26.32 24.08 -13.94
C ASP A 398 -26.17 23.28 -12.62
N PRO A 399 -25.36 23.76 -11.66
CA PRO A 399 -25.12 23.01 -10.43
C PRO A 399 -26.34 22.97 -9.49
N TYR A 400 -27.20 24.00 -9.51
CA TYR A 400 -28.39 24.06 -8.65
C TYR A 400 -29.42 22.99 -9.05
N SER A 401 -29.66 22.77 -10.34
CA SER A 401 -30.56 21.71 -10.83
C SER A 401 -29.97 20.29 -10.72
N ALA A 402 -28.66 20.17 -10.51
CA ALA A 402 -28.01 18.92 -10.12
C ALA A 402 -28.19 18.61 -8.63
N ALA A 403 -28.03 19.59 -7.75
CA ALA A 403 -28.15 19.42 -6.30
C ALA A 403 -29.61 19.38 -5.78
N LYS A 404 -30.58 19.94 -6.52
CA LYS A 404 -32.00 19.94 -6.13
C LYS A 404 -32.52 18.51 -5.87
N ASN A 405 -33.10 18.29 -4.70
CA ASN A 405 -33.57 17.00 -4.16
C ASN A 405 -32.49 15.90 -3.97
N SER A 406 -31.21 16.21 -4.15
CA SER A 406 -30.10 15.29 -3.88
C SER A 406 -29.84 15.15 -2.38
N HIS A 407 -29.23 14.03 -1.98
CA HIS A 407 -28.82 13.76 -0.59
C HIS A 407 -27.39 14.23 -0.33
N ALA A 408 -26.52 14.16 -1.33
CA ALA A 408 -25.13 14.61 -1.26
C ALA A 408 -24.74 15.40 -2.53
N ILE A 409 -23.74 16.25 -2.39
CA ILE A 409 -22.91 16.78 -3.48
C ILE A 409 -21.54 16.11 -3.37
N VAL A 410 -20.96 15.69 -4.50
CA VAL A 410 -19.61 15.12 -4.61
C VAL A 410 -18.83 15.96 -5.60
N ILE A 411 -17.70 16.52 -5.19
CA ILE A 411 -16.87 17.41 -6.00
C ILE A 411 -15.68 16.63 -6.50
N CYS A 412 -15.63 16.38 -7.81
CA CYS A 412 -14.59 15.59 -8.44
C CYS A 412 -13.62 16.44 -9.28
N THR A 413 -13.96 17.69 -9.59
CA THR A 413 -13.10 18.62 -10.37
C THR A 413 -13.12 20.03 -9.78
N GLU A 414 -11.96 20.69 -9.75
CA GLU A 414 -11.68 21.93 -9.01
C GLU A 414 -12.14 23.24 -9.69
N TRP A 415 -13.28 23.22 -10.41
CA TRP A 415 -13.81 24.40 -11.12
C TRP A 415 -14.07 25.58 -10.18
N ASP A 416 -13.51 26.76 -10.50
CA ASP A 416 -13.61 27.97 -9.67
C ASP A 416 -15.03 28.60 -9.64
N GLU A 417 -15.97 28.09 -10.43
CA GLU A 417 -17.39 28.42 -10.32
C GLU A 417 -18.00 27.85 -9.03
N PHE A 418 -17.65 26.62 -8.65
CA PHE A 418 -18.23 25.93 -7.49
C PHE A 418 -17.99 26.71 -6.19
N LYS A 419 -16.85 27.42 -6.10
CA LYS A 419 -16.48 28.31 -4.99
C LYS A 419 -17.41 29.52 -4.81
N LYS A 420 -18.28 29.83 -5.78
CA LYS A 420 -19.09 31.05 -5.86
C LYS A 420 -20.60 30.78 -5.78
N LEU A 421 -21.00 29.54 -5.49
CA LEU A 421 -22.41 29.14 -5.44
C LEU A 421 -23.10 29.54 -4.13
N LYS A 422 -24.42 29.80 -4.20
CA LYS A 422 -25.25 30.11 -3.03
C LYS A 422 -25.64 28.84 -2.27
N TYR A 423 -24.73 28.37 -1.42
CA TYR A 423 -24.89 27.11 -0.71
C TYR A 423 -26.08 27.05 0.26
N GLU A 424 -26.58 28.18 0.77
CA GLU A 424 -27.82 28.21 1.56
C GLU A 424 -29.06 27.86 0.72
N ASP A 425 -29.12 28.36 -0.51
CA ASP A 425 -30.22 28.08 -1.44
C ASP A 425 -30.17 26.64 -1.96
N ILE A 426 -28.96 26.14 -2.21
CA ILE A 426 -28.74 24.72 -2.51
C ILE A 426 -29.16 23.85 -1.31
N PHE A 427 -28.75 24.21 -0.09
CA PHE A 427 -29.08 23.47 1.13
C PHE A 427 -30.60 23.37 1.36
N LYS A 428 -31.34 24.47 1.17
CA LYS A 428 -32.82 24.47 1.24
C LYS A 428 -33.46 23.48 0.26
N SER A 429 -32.84 23.29 -0.92
CA SER A 429 -33.34 22.41 -1.98
C SER A 429 -32.96 20.93 -1.86
N MET A 430 -31.96 20.60 -1.03
CA MET A 430 -31.49 19.23 -0.81
C MET A 430 -32.32 18.47 0.21
N LYS A 431 -32.24 17.14 0.19
CA LYS A 431 -32.76 16.27 1.27
C LYS A 431 -31.95 16.45 2.56
N LYS A 432 -32.38 15.83 3.65
CA LYS A 432 -31.76 15.96 4.99
C LYS A 432 -31.53 14.58 5.63
N PRO A 433 -30.39 14.34 6.32
CA PRO A 433 -29.17 15.18 6.32
C PRO A 433 -28.60 15.39 4.91
N ALA A 434 -27.96 16.54 4.70
CA ALA A 434 -27.40 16.95 3.41
C ALA A 434 -25.88 16.88 3.48
N TYR A 435 -25.25 16.12 2.58
CA TYR A 435 -23.81 15.87 2.62
C TYR A 435 -23.06 16.66 1.54
N ILE A 436 -21.80 17.01 1.81
CA ILE A 436 -20.84 17.47 0.80
C ILE A 436 -19.57 16.63 0.94
N PHE A 437 -19.13 16.03 -0.16
CA PHE A 437 -17.88 15.30 -0.28
C PHE A 437 -16.94 16.09 -1.21
N ASP A 438 -16.04 16.89 -0.63
CA ASP A 438 -15.09 17.72 -1.37
C ASP A 438 -13.82 16.92 -1.69
N GLY A 439 -13.77 16.36 -2.91
CA GLY A 439 -12.64 15.60 -3.44
C GLY A 439 -11.46 16.47 -3.90
N ARG A 440 -11.50 17.80 -3.70
CA ARG A 440 -10.48 18.76 -4.18
C ARG A 440 -10.10 19.85 -3.16
N LYS A 441 -10.66 19.83 -1.95
CA LYS A 441 -10.53 20.87 -0.89
C LYS A 441 -10.65 22.31 -1.45
N ILE A 442 -11.69 22.57 -2.25
CA ILE A 442 -11.91 23.89 -2.88
C ILE A 442 -12.88 24.81 -2.12
N LEU A 443 -13.67 24.31 -1.17
CA LEU A 443 -14.73 25.08 -0.49
C LEU A 443 -14.35 25.50 0.94
N ASP A 444 -15.05 26.51 1.47
CA ASP A 444 -15.06 26.85 2.90
C ASP A 444 -15.93 25.83 3.66
N HIS A 445 -15.29 24.77 4.17
CA HIS A 445 -15.94 23.67 4.89
C HIS A 445 -16.60 24.12 6.20
N ASP A 446 -16.10 25.21 6.78
CA ASP A 446 -16.52 25.77 8.05
C ASP A 446 -17.84 26.56 7.88
N TYR A 447 -17.94 27.35 6.82
CA TYR A 447 -19.16 28.01 6.35
C TYR A 447 -20.26 27.01 5.96
N LEU A 448 -19.91 25.97 5.22
CA LEU A 448 -20.85 24.90 4.88
C LEU A 448 -21.37 24.17 6.13
N SER A 449 -20.49 23.90 7.10
CA SER A 449 -20.86 23.34 8.40
C SER A 449 -21.76 24.27 9.22
N ARG A 450 -21.57 25.60 9.14
CA ARG A 450 -22.46 26.61 9.74
C ARG A 450 -23.84 26.66 9.09
N ILE A 451 -23.95 26.40 7.78
CA ILE A 451 -25.25 26.25 7.07
C ILE A 451 -26.01 24.99 7.52
N GLY A 452 -25.28 23.96 7.98
CA GLY A 452 -25.82 22.69 8.45
C GLY A 452 -25.53 21.51 7.54
N TYR A 453 -24.56 21.62 6.63
CA TYR A 453 -24.08 20.49 5.84
C TYR A 453 -23.27 19.50 6.68
N GLU A 454 -23.36 18.23 6.29
CA GLU A 454 -22.46 17.16 6.69
C GLU A 454 -21.27 17.12 5.72
N VAL A 455 -20.23 17.89 6.04
CA VAL A 455 -19.07 18.11 5.17
C VAL A 455 -17.98 17.07 5.44
N TYR A 456 -17.44 16.51 4.36
CA TYR A 456 -16.33 15.58 4.35
C TYR A 456 -15.36 15.94 3.22
N THR A 457 -14.07 15.92 3.51
CA THR A 457 -12.96 16.10 2.56
C THR A 457 -12.23 14.78 2.33
N ILE A 458 -11.21 14.80 1.47
CA ILE A 458 -10.21 13.73 1.31
C ILE A 458 -9.39 13.42 2.57
N ASP A 459 -9.39 14.29 3.58
CA ASP A 459 -8.62 14.18 4.83
C ASP A 459 -9.46 14.31 6.12
N THR A 460 -10.79 14.46 6.01
CA THR A 460 -11.70 14.56 7.17
C THR A 460 -11.72 13.28 8.01
N ILE A 461 -11.43 13.42 9.31
CA ILE A 461 -11.46 12.36 10.32
C ILE A 461 -12.75 11.52 10.28
N ARG A 462 -12.63 10.19 10.43
CA ARG A 462 -13.77 9.27 10.62
C ARG A 462 -14.50 9.53 11.94
N SER A 463 -15.46 10.46 11.94
CA SER A 463 -16.23 10.80 13.13
C SER A 463 -17.19 9.66 13.55
N ASN A 464 -16.83 8.90 14.59
CA ASN A 464 -17.77 8.05 15.32
C ASN A 464 -18.80 8.92 16.06
N ARG A 465 -19.89 9.29 15.38
CA ARG A 465 -20.92 10.18 15.92
C ARG A 465 -21.78 9.51 16.98
N SER A 466 -21.45 9.79 18.24
CA SER A 466 -22.47 10.28 19.17
C SER A 466 -22.12 11.72 19.55
N LYS A 467 -22.80 12.70 18.94
CA LYS A 467 -22.63 14.13 19.26
C LYS A 467 -23.47 14.50 20.48
N ASN A 468 -23.00 14.19 21.68
CA ASN A 468 -23.37 14.96 22.87
C ASN A 468 -22.34 16.08 23.08
N LYS A 469 -22.81 17.33 23.08
CA LYS A 469 -21.98 18.50 23.35
C LYS A 469 -21.88 18.74 24.87
N THR A 470 -20.76 18.34 25.45
CA THR A 470 -20.15 19.03 26.58
C THR A 470 -18.71 19.39 26.21
N ARG A 471 -18.29 20.61 26.55
CA ARG A 471 -16.88 21.01 26.45
C ARG A 471 -16.17 20.51 27.69
N GLU A 472 -15.25 19.58 27.54
CA GLU A 472 -14.17 19.38 28.50
C GLU A 472 -12.83 19.47 27.75
N SER A 473 -11.80 19.93 28.45
CA SER A 473 -10.52 20.34 27.88
C SER A 473 -9.56 19.19 27.62
N THR A 474 -8.77 19.33 26.55
CA THR A 474 -7.70 18.40 26.21
C THR A 474 -6.48 18.63 27.12
N GLU A 475 -6.38 17.89 28.22
CA GLU A 475 -5.16 17.82 29.04
C GLU A 475 -4.83 16.36 29.40
N VAL A 476 -3.95 15.73 28.62
CA VAL A 476 -3.27 14.46 28.95
C VAL A 476 -1.82 14.54 28.46
N SER A 477 -1.03 15.42 29.09
CA SER A 477 0.42 15.55 28.85
C SER A 477 1.15 15.94 30.13
N GLY A 478 1.18 15.02 31.09
CA GLY A 478 1.96 15.14 32.33
C GLY A 478 2.37 13.77 32.87
N LYS A 479 3.27 13.77 33.86
CA LYS A 479 3.74 12.52 34.49
C LYS A 479 2.64 11.98 35.41
N TYR A 480 2.34 10.68 35.36
CA TYR A 480 1.42 10.04 36.29
C TYR A 480 2.15 9.08 37.23
N LEU A 481 1.57 8.84 38.40
CA LEU A 481 1.89 7.70 39.26
C LEU A 481 0.70 6.75 39.29
N ALA A 482 0.97 5.45 39.13
CA ALA A 482 0.01 4.37 39.29
C ALA A 482 0.32 3.57 40.57
N LYS A 483 -0.72 3.21 41.32
CA LYS A 483 -0.59 2.41 42.55
C LYS A 483 -0.41 0.93 42.23
N ARG A 484 0.51 0.25 42.91
CA ARG A 484 0.76 -1.20 42.78
C ARG A 484 1.37 -1.74 44.07
N ASN A 485 0.81 -2.84 44.59
CA ASN A 485 1.25 -3.46 45.85
C ASN A 485 1.37 -2.43 47.00
N ASP A 486 0.37 -1.54 47.10
CA ASP A 486 0.28 -0.36 47.99
C ASP A 486 1.29 0.79 47.78
N GLU A 487 2.34 0.60 46.99
CA GLU A 487 3.31 1.62 46.59
C GLU A 487 2.88 2.39 45.32
N TRP A 488 3.59 3.47 44.98
CA TRP A 488 3.32 4.33 43.82
C TRP A 488 4.50 4.31 42.85
N TYR A 489 4.21 4.01 41.57
CA TYR A 489 5.21 3.83 40.51
C TYR A 489 4.96 4.79 39.34
N PRO A 490 6.01 5.31 38.67
CA PRO A 490 5.87 6.08 37.42
C PRO A 490 5.06 5.33 36.37
N ALA A 491 4.13 6.03 35.73
CA ALA A 491 3.22 5.45 34.75
C ALA A 491 2.76 6.43 33.67
N GLU A 492 2.34 5.86 32.53
CA GLU A 492 1.63 6.53 31.45
C GLU A 492 0.16 6.11 31.46
N VAL A 493 -0.75 7.09 31.35
CA VAL A 493 -2.17 6.84 31.11
C VAL A 493 -2.39 6.64 29.61
N ILE A 494 -2.70 5.42 29.20
CA ILE A 494 -2.96 5.05 27.80
C ILE A 494 -4.42 5.30 27.42
N GLN A 495 -5.35 5.03 28.31
CA GLN A 495 -6.79 5.20 28.06
C GLN A 495 -7.54 5.54 29.35
N LYS A 496 -8.64 6.28 29.26
CA LYS A 496 -9.61 6.52 30.34
C LYS A 496 -10.97 5.94 29.92
N ARG A 497 -11.69 5.27 30.84
CA ARG A 497 -13.08 4.81 30.63
C ARG A 497 -13.98 5.18 31.81
N PRO A 498 -15.26 5.53 31.60
CA PRO A 498 -16.22 5.67 32.69
C PRO A 498 -16.60 4.30 33.25
N VAL A 499 -16.90 4.26 34.56
CA VAL A 499 -17.48 3.09 35.24
C VAL A 499 -19.01 3.28 35.33
N GLN A 500 -19.73 2.44 36.06
CA GLN A 500 -21.20 2.45 36.12
C GLN A 500 -21.81 3.70 36.80
N ASP A 501 -21.05 4.40 37.65
CA ASP A 501 -21.40 5.73 38.16
C ASP A 501 -20.77 6.80 37.22
N PRO A 502 -21.56 7.74 36.67
CA PRO A 502 -21.09 8.71 35.68
C PRO A 502 -19.99 9.67 36.17
N ASN A 503 -19.72 9.76 37.48
CA ASN A 503 -18.63 10.56 38.04
C ASN A 503 -17.34 9.74 38.30
N THR A 504 -17.34 8.44 38.00
CA THR A 504 -16.22 7.52 38.31
C THR A 504 -15.55 7.00 37.04
N PHE A 505 -14.23 6.87 37.08
CA PHE A 505 -13.42 6.49 35.93
C PHE A 505 -12.33 5.48 36.30
N GLU A 506 -12.01 4.60 35.35
CA GLU A 506 -10.80 3.78 35.37
C GLU A 506 -9.83 4.27 34.29
N TYR A 507 -8.54 4.10 34.56
CA TYR A 507 -7.43 4.44 33.68
C TYR A 507 -6.66 3.18 33.33
N TYR A 508 -6.43 2.92 32.04
CA TYR A 508 -5.50 1.89 31.59
C TYR A 508 -4.09 2.46 31.67
N VAL A 509 -3.27 1.90 32.56
CA VAL A 509 -1.91 2.38 32.83
C VAL A 509 -0.86 1.42 32.29
N HIS A 510 0.21 1.99 31.76
CA HIS A 510 1.49 1.32 31.54
C HIS A 510 2.49 1.84 32.57
N TYR A 511 3.19 0.94 33.26
CA TYR A 511 4.23 1.31 34.23
C TYR A 511 5.53 1.60 33.47
N THR A 512 6.09 2.78 33.65
CA THR A 512 7.29 3.21 32.92
C THR A 512 8.46 2.25 33.21
N ASN A 513 9.25 1.92 32.18
CA ASN A 513 10.37 0.97 32.24
C ASN A 513 9.99 -0.46 32.71
N CYS A 514 8.72 -0.85 32.66
CA CYS A 514 8.24 -2.18 33.06
C CYS A 514 7.69 -3.00 31.88
N ASP A 515 7.71 -4.33 32.04
CA ASP A 515 7.10 -5.27 31.08
C ASP A 515 5.58 -5.07 30.96
N ARG A 516 5.10 -4.93 29.71
CA ARG A 516 3.71 -4.63 29.35
C ARG A 516 2.69 -5.68 29.80
N ARG A 517 3.11 -6.89 30.20
CA ARG A 517 2.24 -7.87 30.89
C ARG A 517 1.58 -7.30 32.15
N LEU A 518 2.17 -6.26 32.75
CA LEU A 518 1.70 -5.57 33.95
C LEU A 518 0.60 -4.53 33.68
N ASP A 519 0.45 -4.09 32.42
CA ASP A 519 -0.48 -3.05 31.99
C ASP A 519 -1.93 -3.45 32.31
N ARG A 520 -2.66 -2.58 33.00
CA ARG A 520 -3.99 -2.87 33.58
C ARG A 520 -4.86 -1.64 33.71
N TRP A 521 -6.17 -1.86 33.86
CA TRP A 521 -7.09 -0.84 34.37
C TRP A 521 -6.88 -0.67 35.88
N LEU A 522 -6.81 0.58 36.33
CA LEU A 522 -6.84 1.00 37.74
C LEU A 522 -7.99 2.01 37.94
N PRO A 523 -8.63 2.06 39.12
CA PRO A 523 -9.61 3.10 39.44
C PRO A 523 -8.93 4.46 39.67
N GLN A 524 -9.70 5.54 39.63
CA GLN A 524 -9.19 6.91 39.71
C GLN A 524 -8.37 7.20 40.98
N GLU A 525 -8.76 6.63 42.12
CA GLU A 525 -8.05 6.74 43.40
C GLU A 525 -6.66 6.07 43.42
N GLU A 526 -6.37 5.21 42.44
CA GLU A 526 -5.08 4.54 42.25
C GLU A 526 -4.21 5.19 41.15
N VAL A 527 -4.62 6.34 40.60
CA VAL A 527 -3.83 7.10 39.61
C VAL A 527 -3.72 8.58 40.01
N LYS A 528 -2.50 9.09 40.13
CA LYS A 528 -2.20 10.49 40.48
C LYS A 528 -1.50 11.20 39.32
N PHE A 529 -1.84 12.46 39.10
CA PHE A 529 -1.15 13.38 38.19
C PHE A 529 -0.08 14.18 38.95
N ILE A 530 1.11 14.36 38.35
CA ILE A 530 2.16 15.24 38.86
C ILE A 530 2.26 16.49 37.95
N PRO A 531 1.94 17.69 38.46
CA PRO A 531 2.25 18.95 37.79
C PRO A 531 3.77 19.14 37.63
N SER A 532 4.21 19.61 36.46
CA SER A 532 5.60 19.67 36.01
C SER A 532 6.47 20.76 36.68
N SER A 533 6.52 20.78 38.01
CA SER A 533 7.32 21.73 38.80
C SER A 533 8.03 21.13 40.04
N GLN A 534 7.93 19.82 40.27
CA GLN A 534 8.70 19.10 41.30
C GLN A 534 9.10 17.72 40.75
N ASP A 535 10.39 17.45 40.62
CA ASP A 535 10.96 16.13 40.31
C ASP A 535 11.58 15.54 41.59
N PRO A 536 11.05 14.41 42.12
CA PRO A 536 11.69 13.63 43.18
C PRO A 536 12.72 12.63 42.61
N GLU A 537 13.70 12.24 43.42
CA GLU A 537 14.79 11.32 43.04
C GLU A 537 14.33 9.85 42.87
N GLU A 538 15.00 9.09 42.01
CA GLU A 538 14.72 7.67 41.74
C GLU A 538 15.30 6.71 42.81
N PRO A 539 14.50 5.79 43.39
CA PRO A 539 14.98 4.63 44.14
C PRO A 539 15.12 3.36 43.26
N ALA A 540 16.06 2.47 43.61
CA ALA A 540 16.37 1.25 42.87
C ALA A 540 15.31 0.11 43.03
N PRO A 541 15.17 -0.82 42.05
CA PRO A 541 14.04 -1.75 41.97
C PRO A 541 14.20 -3.08 42.74
N ALA A 542 13.10 -3.65 43.26
CA ALA A 542 13.09 -5.01 43.82
C ALA A 542 11.75 -5.77 43.74
N SER A 543 11.78 -6.99 43.15
CA SER A 543 10.87 -8.14 43.38
C SER A 543 9.42 -8.11 42.83
N THR A 544 8.67 -9.21 43.05
CA THR A 544 7.55 -9.70 42.20
C THR A 544 6.39 -10.38 42.97
N SER A 545 5.29 -10.73 42.26
CA SER A 545 4.07 -11.48 42.67
C SER A 545 2.90 -10.62 43.27
N THR A 546 1.61 -11.02 43.26
CA THR A 546 0.93 -12.27 42.77
C THR A 546 -0.36 -11.95 41.94
N ILE A 547 -1.43 -12.79 41.95
CA ILE A 547 -2.37 -13.05 40.82
C ILE A 547 -3.87 -13.15 41.24
N SER A 548 -4.80 -12.92 40.28
CA SER A 548 -6.24 -13.31 40.19
C SER A 548 -7.36 -12.62 41.02
N ALA A 549 -8.67 -12.69 40.68
CA ALA A 549 -9.44 -12.61 39.38
C ALA A 549 -10.99 -12.83 39.58
N ILE A 550 -11.74 -13.00 38.45
CA ILE A 550 -13.01 -13.77 38.22
C ILE A 550 -14.35 -13.01 37.98
N ILE A 551 -15.04 -13.41 36.88
CA ILE A 551 -16.41 -13.03 36.40
C ILE A 551 -17.13 -14.26 35.74
N PRO A 552 -18.49 -14.35 35.78
CA PRO A 552 -19.39 -14.90 34.71
C PRO A 552 -20.70 -14.06 34.54
N ASP A 553 -21.72 -14.23 33.67
CA ASP A 553 -21.99 -14.91 32.35
C ASP A 553 -23.00 -13.98 31.56
N ILE A 554 -23.82 -14.21 30.49
CA ILE A 554 -24.33 -15.26 29.55
C ILE A 554 -24.89 -14.49 28.27
N SER A 555 -25.17 -14.92 27.02
CA SER A 555 -24.97 -16.14 26.19
C SER A 555 -24.65 -15.79 24.68
N ASN A 556 -25.32 -16.33 23.63
CA ASN A 556 -24.62 -16.70 22.37
C ASN A 556 -25.48 -16.79 21.07
N ARG A 557 -24.90 -16.61 19.84
CA ARG A 557 -25.53 -16.91 18.52
C ARG A 557 -24.52 -17.05 17.34
N LYS A 558 -24.93 -17.64 16.19
CA LYS A 558 -24.06 -18.09 15.06
C LYS A 558 -23.80 -17.02 13.97
N MET A 559 -22.65 -17.12 13.28
CA MET A 559 -22.16 -16.21 12.21
C MET A 559 -22.76 -16.42 10.80
N THR A 560 -22.50 -15.45 9.90
CA THR A 560 -23.09 -15.29 8.56
C THR A 560 -22.05 -15.11 7.44
N ARG A 561 -22.49 -15.23 6.17
CA ARG A 561 -21.64 -15.24 4.95
C ARG A 561 -20.74 -13.99 4.79
N THR A 562 -21.15 -12.84 5.30
CA THR A 562 -20.36 -11.58 5.27
C THR A 562 -19.19 -11.59 6.24
N GLN A 563 -19.31 -12.30 7.37
CA GLN A 563 -18.24 -12.42 8.38
C GLN A 563 -17.10 -13.31 7.87
N LYS A 564 -17.39 -14.30 7.01
CA LYS A 564 -16.35 -15.05 6.31
C LYS A 564 -15.53 -14.16 5.36
N LYS A 565 -16.19 -13.39 4.48
CA LYS A 565 -15.47 -12.56 3.49
C LYS A 565 -14.55 -11.51 4.15
N ARG A 566 -14.94 -10.95 5.31
CA ARG A 566 -14.05 -10.07 6.09
C ARG A 566 -12.84 -10.77 6.70
N LEU A 567 -12.91 -12.07 7.00
CA LEU A 567 -11.73 -12.85 7.40
C LEU A 567 -10.81 -13.11 6.19
N ASP A 568 -11.39 -13.44 5.05
CA ASP A 568 -10.65 -13.67 3.82
C ASP A 568 -9.91 -12.37 3.36
N GLU A 569 -10.57 -11.21 3.42
CA GLU A 569 -10.00 -9.88 3.15
C GLU A 569 -8.90 -9.44 4.14
N ILE A 570 -8.76 -10.10 5.30
CA ILE A 570 -7.67 -9.87 6.27
C ILE A 570 -6.47 -10.78 5.95
N ASN A 571 -6.70 -12.00 5.44
CA ASN A 571 -5.65 -12.95 5.06
C ASN A 571 -4.76 -12.42 3.94
N GLU A 572 -5.36 -11.83 2.89
CA GLU A 572 -4.64 -11.37 1.70
C GLU A 572 -3.61 -10.26 2.01
N SER A 573 -3.78 -9.52 3.11
CA SER A 573 -2.88 -8.44 3.56
C SER A 573 -1.59 -8.90 4.27
N LEU A 574 -1.29 -10.21 4.27
CA LEU A 574 -0.21 -10.82 5.06
C LEU A 574 0.73 -11.71 4.23
N MET A 575 0.71 -11.59 2.90
CA MET A 575 1.45 -12.46 1.96
C MET A 575 2.47 -11.71 1.07
N ASP A 576 2.63 -10.39 1.20
CA ASP A 576 3.60 -9.60 0.42
C ASP A 576 5.02 -9.67 1.01
N THR A 577 5.82 -10.60 0.49
CA THR A 577 7.23 -10.81 0.88
C THR A 577 8.20 -9.84 0.18
N GLU A 578 8.07 -8.52 0.40
CA GLU A 578 9.06 -7.53 -0.09
C GLU A 578 9.01 -6.16 0.64
N THR A 579 8.77 -6.13 1.96
CA THR A 579 8.77 -4.87 2.76
C THR A 579 10.15 -4.55 3.35
N GLU A 580 10.60 -3.28 3.30
CA GLU A 580 11.89 -2.89 3.89
C GLU A 580 11.90 -2.97 5.44
N PRO A 581 13.02 -3.36 6.09
CA PRO A 581 13.08 -3.54 7.56
C PRO A 581 12.68 -2.31 8.38
N GLN A 582 12.87 -1.10 7.84
CA GLN A 582 12.48 0.14 8.52
C GLN A 582 10.96 0.39 8.45
N GLU A 583 10.30 0.02 7.36
CA GLU A 583 8.84 0.08 7.24
C GLU A 583 8.17 -1.01 8.07
N ILE A 584 8.74 -2.22 8.13
CA ILE A 584 8.29 -3.26 9.07
C ILE A 584 8.37 -2.72 10.51
N SER A 585 9.49 -2.11 10.90
CA SER A 585 9.65 -1.52 12.24
C SER A 585 8.63 -0.40 12.52
N ALA A 586 8.36 0.49 11.57
CA ALA A 586 7.36 1.54 11.71
C ALA A 586 5.93 1.00 11.80
N LEU A 587 5.57 0.01 10.98
CA LEU A 587 4.28 -0.68 11.03
C LEU A 587 4.13 -1.51 12.32
N GLU A 588 5.22 -2.03 12.88
CA GLU A 588 5.22 -2.62 14.22
C GLU A 588 5.02 -1.59 15.33
N GLU A 589 5.67 -0.42 15.28
CA GLU A 589 5.42 0.68 16.21
C GLU A 589 3.96 1.16 16.16
N GLU A 590 3.39 1.32 14.96
CA GLU A 590 1.98 1.71 14.78
C GLU A 590 1.01 0.59 15.22
N ARG A 591 1.33 -0.69 14.94
CA ARG A 591 0.58 -1.84 15.48
C ARG A 591 0.70 -1.91 17.02
N LYS A 592 1.86 -1.67 17.61
CA LYS A 592 2.06 -1.59 19.08
C LYS A 592 1.22 -0.46 19.68
N ALA A 593 1.06 0.66 18.96
CA ALA A 593 0.20 1.79 19.36
C ALA A 593 -1.30 1.42 19.32
N LEU A 594 -1.78 0.81 18.24
CA LEU A 594 -3.19 0.40 18.09
C LEU A 594 -3.59 -0.77 19.03
N THR A 595 -2.64 -1.61 19.42
CA THR A 595 -2.86 -2.78 20.30
C THR A 595 -2.56 -2.51 21.78
N LYS A 596 -2.33 -1.25 22.19
CA LYS A 596 -1.87 -0.91 23.55
C LYS A 596 -2.75 -1.38 24.70
N VAL A 597 -4.03 -1.71 24.50
CA VAL A 597 -4.99 -2.00 25.58
C VAL A 597 -5.45 -3.46 25.56
N LYS A 598 -5.11 -4.21 26.61
CA LYS A 598 -5.54 -5.59 26.83
C LYS A 598 -6.98 -5.63 27.35
N TYR A 599 -7.91 -6.01 26.48
CA TYR A 599 -9.34 -6.17 26.82
C TYR A 599 -9.64 -7.53 27.48
N ILE A 600 -9.21 -8.63 26.87
CA ILE A 600 -9.29 -9.97 27.47
C ILE A 600 -8.21 -10.07 28.54
N THR A 601 -8.60 -10.14 29.81
CA THR A 601 -7.70 -10.25 30.97
C THR A 601 -7.53 -11.67 31.48
N GLU A 602 -8.46 -12.59 31.17
CA GLU A 602 -8.48 -13.95 31.71
C GLU A 602 -9.04 -14.96 30.68
N ILE A 603 -8.51 -16.19 30.67
CA ILE A 603 -9.12 -17.33 29.96
C ILE A 603 -9.32 -18.55 30.86
N ARG A 604 -10.43 -19.27 30.70
CA ARG A 604 -10.60 -20.67 31.16
C ARG A 604 -10.22 -21.61 30.03
N ILE A 605 -9.34 -22.59 30.29
CA ILE A 605 -9.07 -23.70 29.38
C ILE A 605 -8.86 -24.99 30.18
N GLY A 606 -9.64 -26.02 29.84
CA GLY A 606 -9.69 -27.28 30.60
C GLY A 606 -10.00 -27.06 32.08
N LYS A 607 -9.13 -27.53 32.98
CA LYS A 607 -9.24 -27.28 34.43
C LYS A 607 -8.57 -25.98 34.91
N TYR A 608 -7.92 -25.23 34.02
CA TYR A 608 -7.14 -24.04 34.38
C TYR A 608 -7.87 -22.74 34.09
N LEU A 609 -7.49 -21.74 34.86
CA LEU A 609 -7.86 -20.34 34.70
C LEU A 609 -6.56 -19.53 34.67
N ILE A 610 -6.41 -18.67 33.67
CA ILE A 610 -5.10 -18.12 33.28
C ILE A 610 -5.24 -16.62 32.98
N ASP A 611 -4.53 -15.79 33.75
CA ASP A 611 -4.33 -14.36 33.46
C ASP A 611 -3.59 -14.21 32.11
N THR A 612 -4.13 -13.41 31.20
CA THR A 612 -3.53 -13.12 29.90
C THR A 612 -2.47 -12.03 30.01
N TRP A 613 -1.47 -12.05 29.13
CA TRP A 613 -0.32 -11.14 29.21
C TRP A 613 -0.46 -10.00 28.22
N TYR A 614 -0.83 -10.28 26.97
CA TYR A 614 -0.86 -9.30 25.87
C TYR A 614 -2.22 -9.26 25.16
N PHE A 615 -2.42 -8.24 24.32
CA PHE A 615 -3.60 -8.12 23.46
C PHE A 615 -3.62 -9.22 22.38
N SER A 616 -4.79 -9.84 22.16
CA SER A 616 -5.05 -10.74 21.01
C SER A 616 -6.34 -10.33 20.29
N PRO A 617 -6.34 -10.18 18.94
CA PRO A 617 -7.46 -9.74 18.13
C PRO A 617 -8.48 -10.86 17.88
N TYR A 618 -9.09 -11.39 18.94
CA TYR A 618 -10.33 -12.17 18.80
C TYR A 618 -11.43 -11.28 18.17
N PRO A 619 -12.38 -11.85 17.40
CA PRO A 619 -13.44 -11.07 16.74
C PRO A 619 -14.22 -10.18 17.73
N ASP A 620 -14.69 -9.01 17.29
CA ASP A 620 -15.21 -7.91 18.14
C ASP A 620 -16.11 -8.31 19.33
N GLU A 621 -16.99 -9.29 19.14
CA GLU A 621 -17.94 -9.77 20.16
C GLU A 621 -17.28 -10.58 21.31
N TYR A 622 -16.06 -11.07 21.09
CA TYR A 622 -15.19 -11.77 22.03
C TYR A 622 -13.97 -10.93 22.44
N GLY A 623 -13.35 -10.21 21.49
CA GLY A 623 -12.14 -9.40 21.70
C GLY A 623 -12.30 -8.25 22.69
N LYS A 624 -13.55 -7.86 23.00
CA LYS A 624 -13.90 -6.86 24.02
C LYS A 624 -14.44 -7.47 25.32
N SER A 625 -14.43 -8.80 25.46
CA SER A 625 -14.77 -9.48 26.72
C SER A 625 -13.55 -9.51 27.65
N ALA A 626 -13.76 -9.25 28.93
CA ALA A 626 -12.71 -9.44 29.96
C ALA A 626 -12.30 -10.90 30.13
N LYS A 627 -13.20 -11.85 29.81
CA LYS A 627 -13.00 -13.29 29.99
C LYS A 627 -13.40 -14.09 28.76
N LEU A 628 -12.62 -15.10 28.41
CA LEU A 628 -13.02 -16.15 27.46
C LEU A 628 -13.02 -17.54 28.10
N TRP A 629 -13.81 -18.43 27.53
CA TRP A 629 -13.97 -19.83 27.93
C TRP A 629 -13.64 -20.69 26.71
N ILE A 630 -12.56 -21.48 26.79
CA ILE A 630 -11.98 -22.20 25.64
C ILE A 630 -12.00 -23.71 25.89
N CYS A 631 -12.47 -24.47 24.90
CA CYS A 631 -12.39 -25.94 24.87
C CYS A 631 -10.93 -26.39 24.66
N GLU A 632 -10.42 -27.29 25.50
CA GLU A 632 -9.02 -27.70 25.44
C GLU A 632 -8.67 -28.66 24.29
N TYR A 633 -9.67 -29.28 23.66
CA TYR A 633 -9.46 -30.24 22.57
C TYR A 633 -9.56 -29.63 21.16
N CYS A 634 -10.57 -28.78 20.92
CA CYS A 634 -10.83 -28.18 19.59
C CYS A 634 -10.59 -26.66 19.53
N LEU A 635 -10.22 -26.03 20.65
CA LEU A 635 -9.99 -24.58 20.78
C LEU A 635 -11.17 -23.69 20.37
N PHE A 636 -12.40 -24.22 20.38
CA PHE A 636 -13.61 -23.41 20.35
C PHE A 636 -13.63 -22.48 21.57
N TYR A 637 -13.90 -21.20 21.34
CA TYR A 637 -13.97 -20.17 22.39
C TYR A 637 -15.37 -19.58 22.48
N ALA A 638 -15.78 -19.25 23.70
CA ALA A 638 -17.02 -18.57 24.01
C ALA A 638 -16.78 -17.45 25.02
N ARG A 639 -17.66 -16.44 25.02
CA ARG A 639 -17.66 -15.36 26.02
C ARG A 639 -18.13 -15.83 27.41
N TYR A 640 -18.74 -17.01 27.50
CA TYR A 640 -19.56 -17.42 28.65
C TYR A 640 -19.43 -18.92 28.97
N ALA A 641 -19.41 -19.26 30.27
CA ALA A 641 -19.24 -20.61 30.81
C ALA A 641 -20.30 -21.58 30.32
N VAL A 642 -21.59 -21.20 30.37
CA VAL A 642 -22.68 -22.06 29.89
C VAL A 642 -22.59 -22.32 28.38
N SER A 643 -22.03 -21.36 27.62
CA SER A 643 -21.85 -21.53 26.17
C SER A 643 -20.70 -22.50 25.85
N LEU A 644 -19.65 -22.55 26.67
CA LEU A 644 -18.64 -23.61 26.58
C LEU A 644 -19.19 -24.95 27.09
N HIS A 645 -19.93 -24.99 28.19
CA HIS A 645 -20.48 -26.25 28.73
C HIS A 645 -21.45 -26.95 27.76
N LEU A 646 -22.26 -26.18 27.02
CA LEU A 646 -23.10 -26.73 25.95
C LEU A 646 -22.24 -27.32 24.83
N HIS A 647 -21.17 -26.63 24.42
CA HIS A 647 -20.23 -27.14 23.43
C HIS A 647 -19.46 -28.39 23.93
N GLU A 648 -19.01 -28.43 25.18
CA GLU A 648 -18.33 -29.60 25.79
C GLU A 648 -19.21 -30.87 25.78
N ARG A 649 -20.53 -30.74 25.67
CA ARG A 649 -21.48 -31.85 25.52
C ARG A 649 -21.75 -32.28 24.07
N GLU A 650 -21.35 -31.46 23.10
CA GLU A 650 -21.54 -31.68 21.66
C GLU A 650 -20.19 -31.78 20.91
N CYS A 651 -19.06 -31.73 21.63
CA CYS A 651 -17.73 -31.73 21.05
C CYS A 651 -17.28 -33.16 20.69
N GLU A 652 -17.08 -33.40 19.39
CA GLU A 652 -16.60 -34.68 18.85
C GLU A 652 -15.10 -34.92 19.08
N PHE A 653 -14.37 -33.94 19.63
CA PHE A 653 -12.92 -33.99 19.85
C PHE A 653 -12.57 -34.24 21.32
N ASN A 654 -11.74 -35.25 21.56
CA ASN A 654 -11.01 -35.51 22.82
C ASN A 654 -9.48 -35.44 22.65
N ASN A 655 -8.99 -35.00 21.50
CA ASN A 655 -7.60 -34.65 21.21
C ASN A 655 -7.55 -33.54 20.14
N PRO A 656 -6.40 -32.86 19.94
CA PRO A 656 -6.21 -31.97 18.81
C PRO A 656 -6.51 -32.66 17.47
N PRO A 657 -7.08 -31.95 16.47
CA PRO A 657 -7.27 -32.50 15.13
C PRO A 657 -5.91 -32.68 14.44
N GLY A 658 -5.76 -33.75 13.66
CA GLY A 658 -4.53 -34.08 12.94
C GLY A 658 -4.00 -35.46 13.28
N THR A 659 -2.72 -35.70 12.98
CA THR A 659 -2.06 -37.02 13.09
C THR A 659 -1.24 -37.10 14.37
N GLU A 660 -1.35 -38.19 15.16
CA GLU A 660 -0.41 -38.45 16.27
C GLU A 660 0.97 -38.87 15.71
N VAL A 661 1.89 -37.90 15.62
CA VAL A 661 3.23 -38.06 15.02
C VAL A 661 4.31 -38.46 16.02
N TYR A 662 4.04 -38.42 17.32
CA TYR A 662 4.91 -38.96 18.36
C TYR A 662 4.10 -39.38 19.58
N ARG A 663 4.43 -40.54 20.17
CA ARG A 663 3.77 -41.03 21.40
C ARG A 663 4.72 -41.79 22.32
N SER A 664 4.98 -41.24 23.50
CA SER A 664 5.76 -41.91 24.56
C SER A 664 5.08 -41.83 25.91
N GLY A 665 4.54 -42.96 26.38
CA GLY A 665 3.78 -43.04 27.62
C GLY A 665 2.56 -42.11 27.62
N ALA A 666 2.55 -41.16 28.57
CA ALA A 666 1.51 -40.14 28.70
C ALA A 666 1.78 -38.86 27.87
N ILE A 667 2.86 -38.80 27.09
CA ILE A 667 3.18 -37.63 26.25
C ILE A 667 2.90 -37.96 24.78
N SER A 668 2.15 -37.08 24.11
CA SER A 668 1.79 -37.18 22.70
C SER A 668 2.06 -35.86 21.97
N ILE A 669 2.41 -35.91 20.68
CA ILE A 669 2.45 -34.73 19.81
C ILE A 669 1.59 -35.01 18.57
N TYR A 670 0.65 -34.09 18.30
CA TYR A 670 -0.22 -34.12 17.14
C TYR A 670 0.24 -33.10 16.10
N GLU A 671 0.34 -33.49 14.83
CA GLU A 671 0.56 -32.58 13.72
C GLU A 671 -0.78 -32.15 13.10
N ALA A 672 -1.06 -30.85 13.16
CA ALA A 672 -2.18 -30.22 12.47
C ALA A 672 -1.67 -29.37 11.30
N ASP A 673 -1.97 -29.77 10.07
CA ASP A 673 -1.72 -28.96 8.88
C ASP A 673 -2.73 -27.81 8.81
N GLY A 674 -2.24 -26.55 8.72
CA GLY A 674 -3.10 -25.37 8.72
C GLY A 674 -4.02 -25.24 7.50
N ARG A 675 -3.76 -25.98 6.41
CA ARG A 675 -4.66 -26.09 5.24
C ARG A 675 -5.81 -27.05 5.46
N VAL A 676 -5.60 -28.11 6.26
CA VAL A 676 -6.62 -29.12 6.56
C VAL A 676 -7.44 -28.73 7.79
N HIS A 677 -6.80 -28.12 8.80
CA HIS A 677 -7.41 -27.78 10.09
C HIS A 677 -7.43 -26.27 10.36
N LYS A 678 -7.66 -25.46 9.31
CA LYS A 678 -7.56 -23.99 9.30
C LYS A 678 -8.15 -23.29 10.54
N LEU A 679 -9.39 -23.62 10.92
CA LEU A 679 -10.05 -23.03 12.09
C LEU A 679 -9.34 -23.35 13.42
N TYR A 680 -8.87 -24.58 13.62
CA TYR A 680 -8.14 -24.97 14.83
C TYR A 680 -6.80 -24.22 14.92
N CYS A 681 -6.05 -24.16 13.80
CA CYS A 681 -4.76 -23.48 13.75
C CYS A 681 -4.89 -21.96 13.89
N GLN A 682 -5.94 -21.34 13.34
CA GLN A 682 -6.29 -19.94 13.59
C GLN A 682 -6.61 -19.68 15.07
N ASN A 683 -7.41 -20.54 15.70
CA ASN A 683 -7.74 -20.42 17.13
C ASN A 683 -6.50 -20.63 18.03
N LEU A 684 -5.58 -21.52 17.64
CA LEU A 684 -4.30 -21.74 18.31
C LEU A 684 -3.38 -20.52 18.20
N CYS A 685 -3.34 -19.86 17.04
CA CYS A 685 -2.65 -18.58 16.86
C CYS A 685 -3.24 -17.47 17.77
N LEU A 686 -4.58 -17.31 17.79
CA LEU A 686 -5.26 -16.33 18.67
C LEU A 686 -5.00 -16.60 20.16
N LEU A 687 -5.04 -17.87 20.58
CA LEU A 687 -4.69 -18.30 21.94
C LEU A 687 -3.23 -17.96 22.26
N ALA A 688 -2.31 -18.19 21.31
CA ALA A 688 -0.89 -17.96 21.52
C ALA A 688 -0.54 -16.47 21.68
N LYS A 689 -1.21 -15.59 20.94
CA LYS A 689 -0.99 -14.14 21.01
C LYS A 689 -1.34 -13.54 22.39
N LEU A 690 -2.24 -14.17 23.16
CA LEU A 690 -2.50 -13.76 24.55
C LEU A 690 -1.27 -13.88 25.48
N PHE A 691 -0.25 -14.66 25.08
CA PHE A 691 0.94 -14.99 25.87
C PHE A 691 2.27 -14.68 25.19
N LEU A 692 2.28 -14.12 23.97
CA LEU A 692 3.48 -13.81 23.18
C LEU A 692 3.39 -12.40 22.57
N ASP A 693 4.18 -11.45 23.10
CA ASP A 693 4.14 -10.04 22.65
C ASP A 693 4.53 -9.91 21.18
N HIS A 694 5.71 -10.42 20.81
CA HIS A 694 6.25 -10.37 19.44
C HIS A 694 5.63 -11.37 18.46
N LYS A 695 4.53 -12.07 18.81
CA LYS A 695 3.87 -12.96 17.84
C LYS A 695 3.17 -12.14 16.74
N THR A 696 3.65 -12.27 15.50
CA THR A 696 2.87 -11.93 14.31
C THR A 696 1.73 -12.93 14.13
N LEU A 697 0.55 -12.40 13.79
CA LEU A 697 -0.66 -13.18 13.55
C LEU A 697 -0.93 -13.29 12.05
N PHE A 698 -0.36 -14.34 11.46
CA PHE A 698 -0.81 -14.85 10.18
C PHE A 698 -2.23 -15.42 10.36
N PHE A 699 -3.24 -14.69 9.87
CA PHE A 699 -4.61 -15.19 9.81
C PHE A 699 -4.76 -16.25 8.71
N ASP A 700 -3.96 -16.18 7.65
CA ASP A 700 -3.70 -17.35 6.84
C ASP A 700 -2.69 -18.27 7.54
N VAL A 701 -3.06 -19.53 7.68
CA VAL A 701 -2.25 -20.57 8.32
C VAL A 701 -1.93 -21.70 7.34
N GLU A 702 -2.31 -21.58 6.06
CA GLU A 702 -2.14 -22.66 5.07
C GLU A 702 -0.67 -22.99 4.76
N ALA A 703 0.25 -22.03 4.97
CA ALA A 703 1.70 -22.23 4.85
C ALA A 703 2.34 -22.98 6.04
N PHE A 704 1.60 -23.22 7.13
CA PHE A 704 2.16 -23.72 8.39
C PHE A 704 1.69 -25.13 8.78
N LYS A 705 2.53 -25.86 9.51
CA LYS A 705 2.20 -27.08 10.27
C LYS A 705 2.36 -26.79 11.77
N PHE A 706 1.47 -27.32 12.59
CA PHE A 706 1.39 -27.06 14.02
C PHE A 706 1.58 -28.37 14.81
N TYR A 707 2.63 -28.44 15.62
CA TYR A 707 3.01 -29.60 16.43
C TYR A 707 2.54 -29.40 17.86
N VAL A 708 1.34 -29.92 18.17
CA VAL A 708 0.63 -29.72 19.43
C VAL A 708 1.00 -30.79 20.44
N LEU A 709 1.78 -30.41 21.45
CA LEU A 709 2.19 -31.26 22.55
C LEU A 709 1.07 -31.37 23.59
N CYS A 710 0.72 -32.62 23.90
CA CYS A 710 -0.33 -32.97 24.85
C CYS A 710 0.18 -33.92 25.95
N VAL A 711 -0.46 -33.83 27.10
CA VAL A 711 -0.44 -34.89 28.12
C VAL A 711 -1.75 -35.65 28.02
N VAL A 712 -1.67 -36.99 27.97
CA VAL A 712 -2.80 -37.87 27.68
C VAL A 712 -3.13 -38.72 28.91
N ASP A 713 -4.40 -38.70 29.33
CA ASP A 713 -4.92 -39.57 30.39
C ASP A 713 -6.15 -40.38 29.89
N MET A 714 -7.12 -40.68 30.77
CA MET A 714 -8.32 -41.44 30.43
C MET A 714 -9.43 -40.58 29.80
N ALA A 715 -9.38 -39.26 29.93
CA ALA A 715 -10.38 -38.34 29.36
C ALA A 715 -10.01 -37.92 27.92
N GLY A 716 -8.73 -37.67 27.65
CA GLY A 716 -8.27 -37.28 26.32
C GLY A 716 -6.80 -36.84 26.28
N ALA A 717 -6.43 -36.17 25.20
CA ALA A 717 -5.14 -35.51 25.03
C ALA A 717 -5.27 -34.01 25.33
N HIS A 718 -4.74 -33.60 26.47
CA HIS A 718 -4.85 -32.24 27.00
C HIS A 718 -3.69 -31.38 26.51
N ILE A 719 -3.99 -30.25 25.84
CA ILE A 719 -2.98 -29.35 25.28
C ILE A 719 -2.08 -28.73 26.37
N VAL A 720 -0.77 -28.84 26.18
CA VAL A 720 0.28 -28.34 27.08
C VAL A 720 1.07 -27.20 26.43
N GLY A 721 1.26 -27.29 25.11
CA GLY A 721 1.98 -26.31 24.30
C GLY A 721 2.01 -26.74 22.84
N PHE A 722 2.68 -25.96 22.01
CA PHE A 722 2.91 -26.30 20.61
C PHE A 722 4.13 -25.55 20.06
N PHE A 723 4.61 -25.98 18.89
CA PHE A 723 5.28 -25.06 17.97
C PHE A 723 4.62 -25.08 16.59
N SER A 724 4.80 -24.02 15.81
CA SER A 724 4.50 -24.00 14.37
C SER A 724 5.79 -23.91 13.56
N LYS A 725 5.80 -24.62 12.43
CA LYS A 725 6.87 -24.61 11.42
C LYS A 725 6.25 -24.26 10.07
N GLU A 726 6.95 -23.49 9.26
CA GLU A 726 6.58 -23.28 7.85
C GLU A 726 6.77 -24.57 7.05
N LYS A 727 6.01 -24.73 5.96
CA LYS A 727 6.19 -25.84 5.03
C LYS A 727 7.41 -25.63 4.15
N ASP A 728 7.59 -24.40 3.68
CA ASP A 728 8.62 -23.94 2.78
C ASP A 728 9.26 -22.69 3.40
N SER A 729 10.40 -22.83 4.10
CA SER A 729 11.05 -21.73 4.83
C SER A 729 12.37 -21.34 4.13
N PRO A 730 12.50 -20.14 3.54
CA PRO A 730 13.69 -19.74 2.78
C PRO A 730 14.99 -19.75 3.61
N ASP A 731 14.89 -19.40 4.90
CA ASP A 731 16.00 -19.35 5.86
C ASP A 731 16.15 -20.64 6.69
N CYS A 732 15.46 -21.73 6.30
CA CYS A 732 15.49 -23.04 6.95
C CYS A 732 15.11 -23.03 8.45
N PHE A 733 14.11 -22.24 8.86
CA PHE A 733 13.66 -22.24 10.26
C PHE A 733 12.88 -23.53 10.62
N ASN A 734 13.27 -24.19 11.73
CA ASN A 734 12.53 -25.35 12.25
C ASN A 734 11.42 -25.00 13.25
N VAL A 735 11.39 -23.76 13.73
CA VAL A 735 10.36 -23.20 14.64
C VAL A 735 10.16 -21.72 14.32
N ALA A 736 8.96 -21.36 13.89
CA ALA A 736 8.51 -19.98 13.70
C ALA A 736 7.84 -19.40 14.98
N CYS A 737 7.13 -20.25 15.72
CA CYS A 737 6.48 -19.84 16.97
C CYS A 737 6.42 -21.03 17.92
N LEU A 738 6.78 -20.83 19.19
CA LEU A 738 6.73 -21.85 20.25
C LEU A 738 6.05 -21.30 21.49
N LEU A 739 5.09 -22.04 22.04
CA LEU A 739 4.42 -21.70 23.30
C LEU A 739 4.27 -22.94 24.19
N VAL A 740 4.58 -22.78 25.47
CA VAL A 740 4.08 -23.65 26.54
C VAL A 740 3.08 -22.83 27.35
N LEU A 741 1.86 -23.36 27.52
CA LEU A 741 0.80 -22.65 28.24
C LEU A 741 1.23 -22.38 29.69
N PRO A 742 0.92 -21.20 30.28
CA PRO A 742 1.50 -20.78 31.55
C PRO A 742 1.48 -21.80 32.72
N PRO A 743 0.41 -22.59 32.95
CA PRO A 743 0.37 -23.60 34.01
C PRO A 743 1.46 -24.69 33.88
N TYR A 744 1.92 -24.95 32.65
CA TYR A 744 2.87 -26.01 32.33
C TYR A 744 4.30 -25.50 32.10
N GLN A 745 4.55 -24.19 32.18
CA GLN A 745 5.89 -23.63 32.06
C GLN A 745 6.81 -24.15 33.19
N LYS A 746 8.12 -24.12 32.96
CA LYS A 746 9.16 -24.64 33.87
C LYS A 746 9.09 -26.17 34.16
N HIS A 747 8.10 -26.90 33.62
CA HIS A 747 7.99 -28.35 33.83
C HIS A 747 8.94 -29.19 32.96
N GLY A 748 9.43 -28.64 31.85
CA GLY A 748 10.36 -29.29 30.91
C GLY A 748 9.88 -29.29 29.45
N TYR A 749 8.57 -29.09 29.23
CA TYR A 749 7.91 -29.21 27.93
C TYR A 749 8.46 -28.31 26.82
N GLY A 750 8.91 -27.08 27.13
CA GLY A 750 9.49 -26.19 26.11
C GLY A 750 10.77 -26.77 25.50
N ARG A 751 11.63 -27.37 26.33
CA ARG A 751 12.82 -28.08 25.87
C ARG A 751 12.49 -29.39 25.13
N LEU A 752 11.33 -29.99 25.40
CA LEU A 752 10.84 -31.16 24.67
C LEU A 752 10.32 -30.81 23.27
N LEU A 753 9.62 -29.67 23.13
CA LEU A 753 9.22 -29.11 21.84
C LEU A 753 10.44 -28.80 20.96
N ILE A 754 11.46 -28.12 21.53
CA ILE A 754 12.73 -27.83 20.84
C ILE A 754 13.46 -29.13 20.45
N ALA A 755 13.49 -30.11 21.35
CA ALA A 755 14.08 -31.41 21.02
C ALA A 755 13.36 -32.08 19.85
N PHE A 756 12.02 -32.01 19.79
CA PHE A 756 11.25 -32.59 18.69
C PHE A 756 11.49 -31.86 17.36
N SER A 757 11.57 -30.52 17.32
CA SER A 757 11.81 -29.79 16.06
C SER A 757 13.19 -30.11 15.45
N TYR A 758 14.20 -30.35 16.28
CA TYR A 758 15.51 -30.82 15.82
C TYR A 758 15.52 -32.30 15.38
N GLU A 759 14.77 -33.20 16.03
CA GLU A 759 14.62 -34.57 15.51
C GLU A 759 13.85 -34.59 14.16
N LEU A 760 12.91 -33.68 13.92
CA LEU A 760 12.32 -33.50 12.58
C LEU A 760 13.37 -33.02 11.56
N SER A 761 14.18 -32.01 11.92
CA SER A 761 15.24 -31.48 11.04
C SER A 761 16.25 -32.56 10.63
N LYS A 762 16.59 -33.48 11.55
CA LYS A 762 17.43 -34.65 11.27
C LYS A 762 16.77 -35.66 10.31
N LEU A 763 15.47 -35.90 10.45
CA LEU A 763 14.71 -36.79 9.55
C LEU A 763 14.58 -36.18 8.13
N GLU A 764 14.53 -34.85 8.04
CA GLU A 764 14.56 -34.08 6.78
C GLU A 764 15.96 -33.99 6.16
N GLY A 765 17.03 -34.27 6.93
CA GLY A 765 18.42 -34.13 6.48
C GLY A 765 18.90 -32.68 6.38
N ILE A 766 18.22 -31.73 7.04
CA ILE A 766 18.56 -30.30 7.00
C ILE A 766 19.27 -29.84 8.29
N VAL A 767 20.00 -28.74 8.18
CA VAL A 767 20.49 -27.94 9.32
C VAL A 767 19.56 -26.73 9.47
N ALA A 768 19.18 -26.40 10.70
CA ALA A 768 18.13 -25.42 10.98
C ALA A 768 18.32 -24.66 12.30
N GLY A 769 17.67 -23.50 12.38
CA GLY A 769 17.56 -22.68 13.59
C GLY A 769 16.11 -22.31 13.93
N PRO A 770 15.87 -21.67 15.08
CA PRO A 770 14.63 -20.95 15.33
C PRO A 770 14.57 -19.62 14.57
N GLU A 771 13.36 -19.14 14.30
CA GLU A 771 13.13 -17.74 13.93
C GLU A 771 13.65 -16.79 15.03
N THR A 772 14.17 -15.62 14.64
CA THR A 772 14.78 -14.64 15.56
C THR A 772 14.16 -13.25 15.38
N PRO A 773 14.07 -12.40 16.43
CA PRO A 773 14.68 -12.53 17.76
C PRO A 773 13.93 -13.46 18.72
N LEU A 774 14.69 -14.26 19.50
CA LEU A 774 14.16 -15.07 20.59
C LEU A 774 13.79 -14.21 21.81
N SER A 775 12.60 -14.43 22.37
CA SER A 775 12.26 -13.92 23.72
C SER A 775 13.19 -14.49 24.80
N ASP A 776 13.39 -13.79 25.92
CA ASP A 776 14.25 -14.22 27.04
C ASP A 776 14.01 -15.67 27.48
N LEU A 777 12.74 -16.07 27.61
CA LEU A 777 12.35 -17.42 28.01
C LEU A 777 12.65 -18.45 26.92
N GLY A 778 12.51 -18.06 25.64
CA GLY A 778 12.92 -18.85 24.48
C GLY A 778 14.43 -19.03 24.43
N LEU A 779 15.20 -17.95 24.54
CA LEU A 779 16.67 -17.98 24.54
C LEU A 779 17.23 -18.84 25.68
N LEU A 780 16.64 -18.78 26.88
CA LEU A 780 16.99 -19.68 27.99
C LEU A 780 16.64 -21.15 27.71
N ALA A 781 15.55 -21.42 27.00
CA ALA A 781 15.16 -22.78 26.62
C ALA A 781 16.07 -23.36 25.52
N TYR A 782 16.37 -22.59 24.47
CA TYR A 782 17.28 -22.98 23.39
C TYR A 782 18.71 -23.14 23.90
N ARG A 783 19.26 -22.19 24.66
CA ARG A 783 20.58 -22.36 25.31
C ARG A 783 20.62 -23.58 26.23
N SER A 784 19.54 -23.88 26.97
CA SER A 784 19.47 -25.10 27.79
C SER A 784 19.37 -26.39 26.97
N TYR A 785 18.92 -26.35 25.72
CA TYR A 785 18.90 -27.48 24.80
C TYR A 785 20.27 -27.64 24.13
N TRP A 786 20.72 -26.63 23.37
CA TRP A 786 21.98 -26.62 22.63
C TRP A 786 23.19 -26.93 23.53
N SER A 787 23.31 -26.26 24.70
CA SER A 787 24.43 -26.49 25.62
C SER A 787 24.55 -27.95 26.08
N TRP A 788 23.41 -28.67 26.16
CA TRP A 788 23.42 -30.06 26.57
C TRP A 788 23.72 -30.99 25.38
N VAL A 789 23.07 -30.78 24.23
CA VAL A 789 23.28 -31.62 23.03
C VAL A 789 24.73 -31.53 22.55
N LEU A 790 25.27 -30.32 22.42
CA LEU A 790 26.65 -30.11 21.98
C LEU A 790 27.66 -30.70 22.96
N LEU A 791 27.44 -30.58 24.28
CA LEU A 791 28.30 -31.23 25.26
C LEU A 791 28.18 -32.76 25.28
N GLN A 792 27.03 -33.34 24.91
CA GLN A 792 26.94 -34.79 24.72
C GLN A 792 27.74 -35.24 23.49
N GLU A 793 27.54 -34.61 22.33
CA GLU A 793 28.27 -34.97 21.09
C GLU A 793 29.79 -34.81 21.24
N ILE A 794 30.26 -33.70 21.85
CA ILE A 794 31.69 -33.46 22.10
C ILE A 794 32.25 -34.45 23.13
N TYR A 795 31.48 -34.87 24.14
CA TYR A 795 31.95 -35.81 25.17
C TYR A 795 31.97 -37.28 24.68
N SER A 796 31.00 -37.65 23.84
CA SER A 796 30.84 -38.99 23.25
C SER A 796 31.69 -39.23 22.01
N SER A 797 32.36 -38.19 21.48
CA SER A 797 33.39 -38.34 20.45
C SER A 797 34.76 -38.62 21.09
N ASP A 798 35.54 -39.51 20.50
CA ASP A 798 36.94 -39.79 20.91
C ASP A 798 37.99 -39.14 19.97
N ASP A 799 37.56 -38.61 18.82
CA ASP A 799 38.38 -37.89 17.83
C ASP A 799 38.25 -36.36 17.93
N GLU A 800 39.07 -35.61 17.18
CA GLU A 800 38.88 -34.16 17.01
C GLU A 800 37.59 -33.86 16.22
N VAL A 801 36.71 -33.03 16.78
CA VAL A 801 35.39 -32.71 16.19
C VAL A 801 35.36 -31.26 15.71
N SER A 802 34.99 -31.03 14.44
CA SER A 802 34.79 -29.66 13.92
C SER A 802 33.39 -29.11 14.23
N ILE A 803 33.21 -27.80 14.05
CA ILE A 803 31.90 -27.16 14.17
C ILE A 803 30.92 -27.70 13.11
N THR A 804 31.42 -28.00 11.90
CA THR A 804 30.65 -28.59 10.80
C THR A 804 30.23 -30.03 11.10
N ASP A 805 31.05 -30.83 11.78
CA ASP A 805 30.65 -32.16 12.26
C ASP A 805 29.52 -32.08 13.30
N LEU A 806 29.61 -31.12 14.24
CA LEU A 806 28.55 -30.90 15.23
C LEU A 806 27.26 -30.42 14.56
N SER A 807 27.36 -29.51 13.59
CA SER A 807 26.23 -29.04 12.77
C SER A 807 25.53 -30.20 12.07
N PHE A 808 26.28 -31.03 11.33
CA PHE A 808 25.76 -32.18 10.61
C PHE A 808 25.11 -33.24 11.53
N ARG A 809 25.70 -33.54 12.70
CA ARG A 809 25.15 -34.54 13.65
C ARG A 809 23.92 -34.04 14.42
N THR A 810 23.81 -32.74 14.65
CA THR A 810 22.77 -32.17 15.53
C THR A 810 21.65 -31.45 14.79
N SER A 811 21.83 -31.15 13.50
CA SER A 811 21.02 -30.23 12.71
C SER A 811 20.97 -28.78 13.25
N ILE A 812 21.90 -28.38 14.12
CA ILE A 812 22.00 -27.00 14.66
C ILE A 812 22.93 -26.15 13.78
N ASN A 813 22.50 -24.94 13.41
CA ASN A 813 23.32 -23.99 12.64
C ASN A 813 24.70 -23.71 13.28
N GLU A 814 25.75 -23.58 12.45
CA GLU A 814 27.13 -23.34 12.94
C GLU A 814 27.28 -22.06 13.78
N SER A 815 26.46 -21.04 13.52
CA SER A 815 26.35 -19.81 14.32
C SER A 815 25.82 -20.08 15.73
N ASP A 816 24.71 -20.80 15.86
CA ASP A 816 24.12 -21.17 17.15
C ASP A 816 25.05 -22.06 17.98
N ILE A 817 25.82 -22.93 17.30
CA ILE A 817 26.89 -23.74 17.91
C ILE A 817 28.02 -22.84 18.43
N LEU A 818 28.53 -21.93 17.59
CA LEU A 818 29.59 -20.99 17.98
C LEU A 818 29.16 -20.13 19.17
N ASP A 819 27.98 -19.51 19.12
CA ASP A 819 27.48 -18.64 20.19
C ASP A 819 27.19 -19.41 21.48
N THR A 820 26.69 -20.64 21.38
CA THR A 820 26.50 -21.50 22.56
C THR A 820 27.85 -21.89 23.19
N LEU A 821 28.82 -22.31 22.39
CA LEU A 821 30.14 -22.71 22.90
C LEU A 821 30.95 -21.49 23.40
N ASN A 822 30.81 -20.32 22.78
CA ASN A 822 31.36 -19.04 23.26
C ASN A 822 30.74 -18.66 24.62
N TRP A 823 29.41 -18.75 24.76
CA TRP A 823 28.72 -18.51 26.04
C TRP A 823 29.15 -19.48 27.14
N LEU A 824 29.42 -20.74 26.80
CA LEU A 824 30.01 -21.74 27.71
C LEU A 824 31.52 -21.53 27.97
N ASN A 825 32.18 -20.58 27.29
CA ASN A 825 33.62 -20.30 27.34
C ASN A 825 34.50 -21.49 26.87
N LEU A 826 34.07 -22.18 25.80
CA LEU A 826 34.67 -23.41 25.28
C LEU A 826 35.41 -23.26 23.93
N VAL A 827 35.39 -22.08 23.32
CA VAL A 827 36.06 -21.80 22.04
C VAL A 827 37.20 -20.79 22.25
N LYS A 828 38.25 -20.88 21.43
CA LYS A 828 39.29 -19.85 21.31
C LYS A 828 39.52 -19.48 19.85
N TYR A 829 39.70 -18.19 19.59
CA TYR A 829 40.00 -17.69 18.25
C TYR A 829 41.51 -17.71 17.99
N LEU A 830 41.95 -18.41 16.94
CA LEU A 830 43.35 -18.71 16.65
C LEU A 830 43.58 -18.71 15.13
N LYS A 831 44.49 -17.84 14.65
CA LYS A 831 44.89 -17.76 13.22
C LYS A 831 43.70 -17.70 12.26
N ASN A 832 42.76 -16.79 12.52
CA ASN A 832 41.51 -16.55 11.81
C ASN A 832 40.42 -17.66 11.91
N ASN A 833 40.70 -18.79 12.56
CA ASN A 833 39.72 -19.86 12.79
C ASN A 833 39.27 -19.92 14.26
N TYR A 834 38.08 -20.46 14.50
CA TYR A 834 37.62 -20.86 15.82
C TYR A 834 38.07 -22.29 16.12
N CYS A 835 38.70 -22.51 17.28
CA CYS A 835 39.15 -23.82 17.72
C CYS A 835 38.49 -24.21 19.07
N ILE A 836 37.91 -25.42 19.12
CA ILE A 836 37.30 -25.99 20.33
C ILE A 836 38.43 -26.59 21.20
N CYS A 837 39.15 -25.74 21.94
CA CYS A 837 40.30 -26.14 22.75
C CYS A 837 39.90 -26.54 24.18
N VAL A 838 39.22 -27.68 24.33
CA VAL A 838 38.61 -28.11 25.61
C VAL A 838 39.14 -29.47 26.08
N THR A 839 39.47 -29.60 27.37
CA THR A 839 39.83 -30.91 27.98
C THR A 839 38.58 -31.66 28.46
N ARG A 840 38.64 -33.01 28.50
CA ARG A 840 37.54 -33.84 29.05
C ARG A 840 37.16 -33.46 30.49
N GLU A 841 38.12 -32.99 31.30
CA GLU A 841 37.87 -32.43 32.62
C GLU A 841 37.06 -31.11 32.58
N THR A 842 37.39 -30.21 31.65
CA THR A 842 36.65 -28.95 31.45
C THR A 842 35.21 -29.22 31.03
N LEU A 843 34.99 -30.15 30.09
CA LEU A 843 33.65 -30.61 29.69
C LEU A 843 32.86 -31.11 30.90
N LEU A 844 33.43 -32.02 31.70
CA LEU A 844 32.79 -32.55 32.91
C LEU A 844 32.46 -31.46 33.94
N ASN A 845 33.32 -30.45 34.09
CA ASN A 845 33.10 -29.34 35.03
C ASN A 845 32.06 -28.31 34.54
N VAL A 846 31.76 -28.25 33.23
CA VAL A 846 30.59 -27.54 32.69
C VAL A 846 29.33 -28.42 32.79
N PHE A 847 29.42 -29.72 32.45
CA PHE A 847 28.30 -30.66 32.49
C PHE A 847 27.66 -30.76 33.89
N LYS A 848 28.49 -30.79 34.95
CA LYS A 848 28.05 -30.73 36.37
C LYS A 848 27.22 -29.48 36.72
N LYS A 849 27.33 -28.39 35.96
CA LYS A 849 26.58 -27.13 36.19
C LYS A 849 25.24 -27.10 35.43
N LEU A 850 25.08 -27.94 34.41
CA LEU A 850 23.82 -28.05 33.67
C LEU A 850 22.83 -28.97 34.39
N LYS A 851 21.54 -28.65 34.28
CA LYS A 851 20.47 -29.55 34.75
C LYS A 851 20.13 -30.54 33.64
N PRO A 852 20.06 -31.85 33.94
CA PRO A 852 19.64 -32.84 32.95
C PRO A 852 18.21 -32.57 32.48
N PRO A 853 17.88 -32.88 31.21
CA PRO A 853 16.50 -32.78 30.72
C PRO A 853 15.59 -33.73 31.50
N ARG A 854 14.37 -33.27 31.80
CA ARG A 854 13.32 -34.09 32.42
C ARG A 854 12.65 -35.06 31.45
N PHE A 855 12.75 -34.79 30.16
CA PHE A 855 12.15 -35.55 29.08
C PHE A 855 13.17 -35.67 27.94
N PHE A 856 13.25 -36.84 27.33
CA PHE A 856 14.05 -37.12 26.14
C PHE A 856 13.10 -37.55 25.03
N ILE A 857 13.37 -37.16 23.78
CA ILE A 857 12.65 -37.74 22.63
C ILE A 857 13.17 -39.17 22.44
N ASN A 858 12.23 -40.13 22.35
CA ASN A 858 12.52 -41.47 21.88
C ASN A 858 12.30 -41.47 20.36
N THR A 859 13.37 -41.51 19.57
CA THR A 859 13.31 -41.45 18.10
C THR A 859 12.52 -42.61 17.51
N ALA A 860 12.58 -43.80 18.11
CA ALA A 860 11.77 -44.97 17.71
C ALA A 860 10.26 -44.84 18.04
N ALA A 861 9.85 -43.75 18.71
CA ALA A 861 8.44 -43.41 18.97
C ALA A 861 7.91 -42.28 18.06
N ILE A 862 8.73 -41.78 17.14
CA ILE A 862 8.31 -40.84 16.08
C ILE A 862 7.65 -41.63 14.95
N ARG A 863 6.51 -41.12 14.45
CA ARG A 863 5.70 -41.69 13.36
C ARG A 863 5.47 -40.62 12.31
N TRP A 864 6.56 -40.19 11.69
CA TRP A 864 6.62 -39.05 10.81
C TRP A 864 7.60 -39.30 9.67
N TYR A 865 7.35 -38.70 8.50
CA TYR A 865 8.14 -38.89 7.28
C TYR A 865 8.32 -37.54 6.58
N PRO A 866 9.49 -37.27 5.96
CA PRO A 866 9.70 -36.10 5.11
C PRO A 866 8.70 -36.04 3.95
N TYR A 867 8.30 -34.83 3.54
CA TYR A 867 7.22 -34.66 2.57
C TYR A 867 7.65 -34.91 1.11
N ASP A 868 8.93 -34.75 0.80
CA ASP A 868 9.50 -35.10 -0.51
C ASP A 868 9.77 -36.60 -0.66
N ASN A 869 8.71 -37.41 -0.59
CA ASN A 869 8.67 -38.79 -1.10
C ASN A 869 7.23 -39.31 -1.37
N ALA A 870 6.28 -38.41 -1.64
CA ALA A 870 4.94 -38.76 -2.11
C ALA A 870 4.79 -38.37 -3.60
N MET A 871 4.37 -39.33 -4.43
CA MET A 871 4.03 -39.14 -5.85
C MET A 871 2.63 -38.54 -6.04
#